data_AF-A0AAD5NPF2-F1
#
_entry.id   AF-A0AAD5NPF2-F1
#
_cell.length_a   1.000
_cell.length_b   1.000
_cell.length_c   1.000
_cell.angle_alpha   90.00
_cell.angle_beta   90.00
_cell.angle_gamma   90.00
#
_symmetry.space_group_name_H-M   'P 1'
#
loop_
_entity.id
_entity.type
_entity.pdbx_description
1 polymer ?
#
loop_
_entity_poly.entity_id
_entity_poly.type
_entity_poly.pdbx_seq_one_letter_code
_entity_poly.pdbx_strand_id
1 'polypeptide(L)'
;METARTVKDVSPHEFVKAYAAHLKRSGKVELPPWTDIVKTGTLKELAPYDPDWYYIRAASMARKIYLRGGLGVGAFRRIYGGSKRNGSRPPHFCKSSGSIARHILQQLQNMNIIDLDQKGGRKITSSGQRDLDQVAGRIPVVAPSSTNARVLFSDSIDPLSLSLTLSHCSYIFPRYFFISTAALIKQVNFKRVVREVTVKYEAYTAFQWRRNINLSWMKAIARSKKNPKTRHKVPVAQHTWGLESVSRGKNLNCCVCLKPMSPSQTLGPMVASDSFMHRCSICGAAAHLSCSTNAQRDCKCASMLDFEHVMHQWAVRWTEITDQPNEAFFCSYCEEPCSGSFLGGSPIWCCLWCQQLVHVDCHSNMSNETGDICDLGPHRRLILSPLHVKELNQTGGFLSSITHEIASTVRASIRSQSKKYKHGNEPSVDTVNGGSTCETSTESTADAHKIVNGSHEMEESCNGSMTMGNSHRGELDTKMDSKPSFKRSGSVNQKEESQILRMKQKYELIDLPHDARPLLVFINKKSGAQRGDSLGQRLNLLLNPVQVFELSSTQGPEVGLFLFRKVPHFRVLVCGGDGTVGWVLNAIDSQNFVSPPPVAILPAGTGNDLARVLSWGGGLGSVERQGGLCTVLHHIENAAVTILDRWKVAIVNQQGKQLQPPKFMNNYLGIGCDAKVALDIHNLREENPEKFYNQFMNKVLYAREGAKSIMDRTFADFPWQVRVEVDGVEIEVPEDAEGVLVANIGSYMGGVDLWQNEDENYDNFDPQSMHDKILEVVSISGTWHLGKLQVGLSRARRLAQGQSIKIQLFAALPVQIDGEPWYQQPCTVAISHHGQAFMLKRAAEEPLGHAAAIITDVLENAETNHVINASQKRALLQEMALRLS
;
A
#
# COMPACT_ATOMS: atom_id res chain seq x y z
N MET A 1 13.87 -25.48 39.80
CA MET A 1 12.45 -25.88 39.71
C MET A 1 11.73 -24.79 38.93
N GLU A 2 11.37 -25.07 37.67
CA GLU A 2 10.53 -24.15 36.89
C GLU A 2 9.19 -23.97 37.61
N THR A 3 8.69 -22.73 37.68
CA THR A 3 7.34 -22.44 38.17
C THR A 3 6.32 -23.18 37.31
N ALA A 4 5.37 -23.87 37.94
CA ALA A 4 4.31 -24.58 37.23
C ALA A 4 3.54 -23.59 36.34
N ARG A 5 3.56 -23.81 35.02
CA ARG A 5 2.89 -22.96 34.03
C ARG A 5 1.40 -23.27 33.99
N THR A 6 0.57 -22.24 34.02
CA THR A 6 -0.89 -22.34 33.97
C THR A 6 -1.42 -21.88 32.63
N VAL A 7 -2.72 -22.09 32.38
CA VAL A 7 -3.42 -21.58 31.18
C VAL A 7 -3.29 -20.06 30.98
N LYS A 8 -2.98 -19.31 32.06
CA LYS A 8 -2.82 -17.85 32.03
C LYS A 8 -1.46 -17.42 31.45
N ASP A 9 -0.48 -18.32 31.44
CA ASP A 9 0.92 -18.02 31.10
C ASP A 9 1.27 -18.34 29.63
N VAL A 10 0.28 -18.77 28.84
CA VAL A 10 0.45 -19.24 27.47
C VAL A 10 -0.47 -18.51 26.49
N SER A 11 0.04 -18.31 25.26
CA SER A 11 -0.73 -17.69 24.17
C SER A 11 -2.11 -18.35 24.04
N PRO A 12 -3.21 -17.57 24.02
CA PRO A 12 -4.56 -18.09 23.87
C PRO A 12 -4.72 -18.97 22.62
N HIS A 13 -4.06 -18.59 21.52
CA HIS A 13 -4.14 -19.29 20.24
C HIS A 13 -3.45 -20.65 20.31
N GLU A 14 -2.19 -20.67 20.77
CA GLU A 14 -1.40 -21.90 20.91
C GLU A 14 -2.05 -22.85 21.92
N PHE A 15 -2.61 -22.31 23.01
CA PHE A 15 -3.35 -23.11 23.97
C PHE A 15 -4.61 -23.73 23.37
N VAL A 16 -5.46 -22.95 22.68
CA VAL A 16 -6.70 -23.48 22.10
C VAL A 16 -6.39 -24.56 21.05
N LYS A 17 -5.33 -24.38 20.25
CA LYS A 17 -4.88 -25.38 19.27
C LYS A 17 -4.36 -26.65 19.97
N ALA A 18 -3.48 -26.51 20.95
CA ALA A 18 -2.91 -27.63 21.71
C ALA A 18 -3.99 -28.41 22.48
N TYR A 19 -4.92 -27.70 23.11
CA TYR A 19 -6.00 -28.30 23.90
C TYR A 19 -7.09 -28.90 23.00
N ALA A 20 -7.39 -28.33 21.83
CA ALA A 20 -8.26 -28.96 20.84
C ALA A 20 -7.68 -30.30 20.34
N ALA A 21 -6.38 -30.32 20.04
CA ALA A 21 -5.68 -31.55 19.68
C ALA A 21 -5.67 -32.58 20.83
N HIS A 22 -5.56 -32.12 22.09
CA HIS A 22 -5.69 -32.99 23.26
C HIS A 22 -7.09 -33.59 23.37
N LEU A 23 -8.14 -32.77 23.25
CA LEU A 23 -9.54 -33.24 23.28
C LEU A 23 -9.80 -34.28 22.18
N LYS A 24 -9.28 -34.05 20.97
CA LYS A 24 -9.37 -34.98 19.84
C LYS A 24 -8.66 -36.31 20.11
N ARG A 25 -7.41 -36.26 20.61
CA ARG A 25 -6.65 -37.46 20.99
C ARG A 25 -7.25 -38.24 22.16
N SER A 26 -7.99 -37.57 23.04
CA SER A 26 -8.58 -38.25 24.19
C SER A 26 -9.70 -39.22 23.80
N GLY A 27 -10.32 -39.05 22.62
CA GLY A 27 -11.41 -39.91 22.12
C GLY A 27 -12.69 -39.86 22.96
N LYS A 28 -12.76 -38.99 23.98
CA LYS A 28 -13.88 -38.91 24.94
C LYS A 28 -14.96 -37.90 24.56
N VAL A 29 -14.72 -37.09 23.52
CA VAL A 29 -15.71 -36.14 22.99
C VAL A 29 -16.50 -36.83 21.89
N GLU A 30 -17.79 -37.05 22.12
CA GLU A 30 -18.68 -37.58 21.09
C GLU A 30 -19.09 -36.46 20.15
N LEU A 31 -18.67 -36.57 18.88
CA LEU A 31 -19.07 -35.63 17.83
C LEU A 31 -20.51 -35.90 17.42
N PRO A 32 -21.39 -34.88 17.44
CA PRO A 32 -22.74 -35.02 16.91
C PRO A 32 -22.74 -35.36 15.41
N PRO A 33 -23.72 -36.16 14.92
CA PRO A 33 -23.83 -36.48 13.48
C PRO A 33 -23.97 -35.27 12.56
N TRP A 34 -24.42 -34.13 13.10
CA TRP A 34 -24.61 -32.89 12.35
C TRP A 34 -23.35 -32.02 12.24
N THR A 35 -22.22 -32.43 12.82
CA THR A 35 -21.01 -31.59 12.95
C THR A 35 -20.49 -31.09 11.59
N ASP A 36 -20.61 -31.91 10.55
CA ASP A 36 -20.09 -31.60 9.20
C ASP A 36 -21.03 -30.73 8.36
N ILE A 37 -22.30 -30.61 8.77
CA ILE A 37 -23.35 -29.94 8.00
C ILE A 37 -23.90 -28.69 8.69
N VAL A 38 -23.66 -28.52 9.99
CA VAL A 38 -24.30 -27.46 10.78
C VAL A 38 -23.58 -26.12 10.64
N LYS A 39 -24.37 -25.05 10.57
CA LYS A 39 -23.86 -23.68 10.71
C LYS A 39 -23.74 -23.31 12.19
N THR A 40 -22.69 -22.58 12.55
CA THR A 40 -22.45 -22.20 13.96
C THR A 40 -23.41 -21.13 14.51
N GLY A 41 -24.23 -20.54 13.65
CA GLY A 41 -25.31 -19.62 14.00
C GLY A 41 -26.12 -19.22 12.75
N THR A 42 -27.31 -18.66 12.96
CA THR A 42 -28.21 -18.22 11.86
C THR A 42 -27.66 -17.05 11.03
N LEU A 43 -26.59 -16.41 11.51
CA LEU A 43 -25.85 -15.36 10.80
C LEU A 43 -24.80 -15.90 9.82
N LYS A 44 -24.49 -17.20 9.86
CA LYS A 44 -23.51 -17.83 8.98
C LYS A 44 -24.20 -18.40 7.75
N GLU A 45 -23.60 -18.21 6.58
CA GLU A 45 -24.11 -18.72 5.31
C GLU A 45 -23.73 -20.19 5.08
N LEU A 46 -22.59 -20.64 5.61
CA LEU A 46 -22.06 -22.01 5.45
C LEU A 46 -21.58 -22.60 6.80
N ALA A 47 -21.36 -23.91 6.82
CA ALA A 47 -20.69 -24.62 7.92
C ALA A 47 -19.20 -24.25 7.99
N PRO A 48 -18.53 -24.39 9.15
CA PRO A 48 -17.07 -24.21 9.23
C PRO A 48 -16.34 -25.18 8.28
N TYR A 49 -15.31 -24.70 7.58
CA TYR A 49 -14.49 -25.52 6.68
C TYR A 49 -13.51 -26.44 7.40
N ASP A 50 -13.09 -26.06 8.61
CA ASP A 50 -12.18 -26.85 9.41
C ASP A 50 -12.93 -28.06 10.01
N PRO A 51 -12.56 -29.32 9.70
CA PRO A 51 -13.23 -30.50 10.25
C PRO A 51 -13.11 -30.60 11.78
N ASP A 52 -12.11 -29.95 12.39
CA ASP A 52 -11.84 -29.96 13.83
C ASP A 52 -12.48 -28.77 14.57
N TRP A 53 -13.34 -27.99 13.89
CA TRP A 53 -13.96 -26.79 14.45
C TRP A 53 -14.68 -27.03 15.78
N TYR A 54 -15.23 -28.24 15.96
CA TYR A 54 -15.93 -28.63 17.19
C TYR A 54 -14.96 -28.68 18.38
N TYR A 55 -13.80 -29.32 18.21
CA TYR A 55 -12.76 -29.42 19.23
C TYR A 55 -12.17 -28.05 19.55
N ILE A 56 -11.95 -27.21 18.52
CA ILE A 56 -11.47 -25.83 18.69
C ILE A 56 -12.47 -25.01 19.50
N ARG A 57 -13.77 -25.14 19.20
CA ARG A 57 -14.83 -24.45 19.96
C ARG A 57 -14.92 -24.97 21.40
N ALA A 58 -14.80 -26.28 21.61
CA ALA A 58 -14.76 -26.88 22.95
C ALA A 58 -13.57 -26.39 23.77
N ALA A 59 -12.38 -26.35 23.17
CA ALA A 59 -11.17 -25.86 23.82
C ALA A 59 -11.27 -24.38 24.19
N SER A 60 -11.80 -23.54 23.29
CA SER A 60 -12.04 -22.12 23.54
C SER A 60 -13.05 -21.91 24.68
N MET A 61 -14.11 -22.73 24.74
CA MET A 61 -15.11 -22.66 25.82
C MET A 61 -14.53 -23.08 27.18
N ALA A 62 -13.76 -24.16 27.23
CA ALA A 62 -13.07 -24.62 28.44
C ALA A 62 -12.10 -23.57 28.99
N ARG A 63 -11.27 -22.97 28.13
CA ARG A 63 -10.35 -21.88 28.50
C ARG A 63 -11.10 -20.68 29.10
N LYS A 64 -12.21 -20.26 28.49
CA LYS A 64 -12.99 -19.11 28.98
C LYS A 64 -13.66 -19.38 30.33
N ILE A 65 -14.09 -20.62 30.58
CA ILE A 65 -14.64 -21.04 31.89
C ILE A 65 -13.54 -21.05 32.94
N TYR A 66 -12.36 -21.57 32.62
CA TYR A 66 -11.18 -21.54 33.48
C TYR A 66 -10.83 -20.11 33.94
N LEU A 67 -10.88 -19.13 33.03
CA LEU A 67 -10.47 -17.75 33.34
C LEU A 67 -11.49 -16.93 34.13
N ARG A 68 -12.79 -17.07 33.84
CA ARG A 68 -13.83 -16.14 34.34
C ARG A 68 -14.85 -16.79 35.28
N GLY A 69 -15.04 -18.12 35.22
CA GLY A 69 -16.14 -18.79 35.91
C GLY A 69 -17.53 -18.27 35.49
N GLY A 70 -18.61 -18.87 35.99
CA GLY A 70 -19.99 -18.38 35.82
C GLY A 70 -20.53 -18.28 34.38
N LEU A 71 -19.85 -18.85 33.37
CA LEU A 71 -20.26 -18.71 31.97
C LEU A 71 -21.29 -19.78 31.58
N GLY A 72 -22.48 -19.35 31.16
CA GLY A 72 -23.55 -20.22 30.65
C GLY A 72 -23.75 -20.12 29.13
N VAL A 73 -24.70 -20.90 28.61
CA VAL A 73 -25.08 -20.91 27.18
C VAL A 73 -25.36 -19.50 26.65
N GLY A 74 -26.06 -18.66 27.41
CA GLY A 74 -26.38 -17.28 27.00
C GLY A 74 -25.16 -16.37 26.85
N ALA A 75 -24.09 -16.61 27.62
CA ALA A 75 -22.83 -15.89 27.48
C ALA A 75 -22.10 -16.34 26.21
N PHE A 76 -21.98 -17.65 25.99
CA PHE A 76 -21.34 -18.19 24.78
C PHE A 76 -22.08 -17.84 23.48
N ARG A 77 -23.41 -17.71 23.54
CA ARG A 77 -24.22 -17.20 22.42
C ARG A 77 -23.89 -15.76 22.05
N ARG A 78 -23.46 -14.95 23.01
CA ARG A 78 -23.00 -13.58 22.78
C ARG A 78 -21.53 -13.55 22.33
N ILE A 79 -20.66 -14.30 23.01
CA ILE A 79 -19.22 -14.39 22.71
C ILE A 79 -18.97 -14.84 21.26
N TYR A 80 -19.71 -15.86 20.79
CA TYR A 80 -19.56 -16.37 19.42
C TYR A 80 -20.58 -15.78 18.44
N GLY A 81 -21.40 -14.81 18.88
CA GLY A 81 -22.33 -14.09 18.02
C GLY A 81 -21.59 -13.12 17.08
N GLY A 82 -22.30 -12.55 16.11
CA GLY A 82 -21.67 -11.69 15.11
C GLY A 82 -22.66 -10.89 14.29
N SER A 83 -22.14 -10.09 13.37
CA SER A 83 -22.94 -9.25 12.49
C SER A 83 -23.62 -10.10 11.41
N LYS A 84 -24.96 -10.05 11.30
CA LYS A 84 -25.71 -10.75 10.26
C LYS A 84 -25.78 -9.89 8.99
N ARG A 85 -25.30 -10.44 7.87
CA ARG A 85 -25.41 -9.83 6.54
C ARG A 85 -26.88 -9.88 6.08
N ASN A 86 -27.49 -8.71 5.89
CA ASN A 86 -28.89 -8.57 5.45
C ASN A 86 -28.98 -8.04 4.00
N GLY A 87 -28.01 -8.38 3.15
CA GLY A 87 -27.90 -7.85 1.79
C GLY A 87 -27.63 -6.35 1.80
N SER A 88 -28.51 -5.57 1.17
CA SER A 88 -28.45 -4.10 1.11
C SER A 88 -28.86 -3.39 2.40
N ARG A 89 -29.42 -4.11 3.39
CA ARG A 89 -29.80 -3.55 4.69
C ARG A 89 -28.63 -3.55 5.68
N PRO A 90 -28.56 -2.56 6.61
CA PRO A 90 -27.54 -2.53 7.65
C PRO A 90 -27.47 -3.84 8.43
N PRO A 91 -26.25 -4.29 8.78
CA PRO A 91 -26.09 -5.55 9.47
C PRO A 91 -26.41 -5.38 10.96
N HIS A 92 -27.05 -6.38 11.54
CA HIS A 92 -27.46 -6.38 12.96
C HIS A 92 -26.77 -7.53 13.70
N PHE A 93 -26.42 -7.30 14.97
CA PHE A 93 -25.86 -8.36 15.81
C PHE A 93 -26.87 -9.50 15.98
N CYS A 94 -26.42 -10.72 15.72
CA CYS A 94 -27.18 -11.94 15.92
C CYS A 94 -26.38 -12.90 16.82
N LYS A 95 -27.08 -13.51 17.78
CA LYS A 95 -26.49 -14.49 18.69
C LYS A 95 -26.15 -15.78 17.93
N SER A 96 -25.09 -16.47 18.35
CA SER A 96 -24.74 -17.79 17.80
C SER A 96 -25.69 -18.89 18.28
N SER A 97 -25.52 -20.09 17.72
CA SER A 97 -26.35 -21.26 18.04
C SER A 97 -26.23 -21.63 19.52
N GLY A 98 -27.36 -21.60 20.22
CA GLY A 98 -27.44 -22.06 21.60
C GLY A 98 -27.34 -23.59 21.73
N SER A 99 -27.74 -24.32 20.69
CA SER A 99 -27.69 -25.79 20.69
C SER A 99 -26.24 -26.29 20.72
N ILE A 100 -25.38 -25.71 19.88
CA ILE A 100 -23.96 -26.05 19.81
C ILE A 100 -23.26 -25.73 21.14
N ALA A 101 -23.48 -24.53 21.68
CA ALA A 101 -22.90 -24.16 22.97
C ALA A 101 -23.39 -25.07 24.10
N ARG A 102 -24.67 -25.46 24.11
CA ARG A 102 -25.22 -26.40 25.10
C ARG A 102 -24.58 -27.77 25.00
N HIS A 103 -24.48 -28.33 23.78
CA HIS A 103 -23.91 -29.65 23.57
C HIS A 103 -22.44 -29.72 23.99
N ILE A 104 -21.65 -28.70 23.65
CA ILE A 104 -20.24 -28.64 24.06
C ILE A 104 -20.11 -28.56 25.59
N LEU A 105 -20.94 -27.78 26.27
CA LEU A 105 -20.92 -27.72 27.73
C LEU A 105 -21.32 -29.05 28.36
N GLN A 106 -22.27 -29.79 27.77
CA GLN A 106 -22.63 -31.13 28.25
C GLN A 106 -21.48 -32.12 28.07
N GLN A 107 -20.80 -32.11 26.92
CA GLN A 107 -19.63 -32.96 26.65
C GLN A 107 -18.48 -32.67 27.62
N LEU A 108 -18.13 -31.38 27.81
CA LEU A 108 -17.08 -30.98 28.77
C LEU A 108 -17.45 -31.34 30.23
N GLN A 109 -18.74 -31.33 30.56
CA GLN A 109 -19.23 -31.71 31.88
C GLN A 109 -19.17 -33.24 32.08
N ASN A 110 -19.54 -34.03 31.06
CA ASN A 110 -19.41 -35.49 31.07
C ASN A 110 -17.95 -35.94 31.19
N MET A 111 -17.02 -35.15 30.64
CA MET A 111 -15.57 -35.36 30.79
C MET A 111 -15.02 -34.90 32.15
N ASN A 112 -15.86 -34.41 33.06
CA ASN A 112 -15.47 -33.85 34.35
C ASN A 112 -14.44 -32.70 34.24
N ILE A 113 -14.48 -31.93 33.14
CA ILE A 113 -13.65 -30.73 32.94
C ILE A 113 -14.34 -29.52 33.58
N ILE A 114 -15.66 -29.44 33.46
CA ILE A 114 -16.47 -28.33 34.01
C ILE A 114 -17.63 -28.87 34.86
N ASP A 115 -18.14 -28.04 35.77
CA ASP A 115 -19.28 -28.34 36.64
C ASP A 115 -20.24 -27.15 36.74
N LEU A 116 -21.43 -27.39 37.28
CA LEU A 116 -22.42 -26.37 37.59
C LEU A 116 -21.91 -25.44 38.71
N ASP A 117 -22.04 -24.13 38.49
CA ASP A 117 -21.76 -23.13 39.51
C ASP A 117 -23.03 -22.82 40.31
N GLN A 118 -22.90 -22.67 41.64
CA GLN A 118 -24.00 -22.35 42.56
C GLN A 118 -24.61 -20.97 42.24
N LYS A 119 -23.84 -20.05 41.68
CA LYS A 119 -24.28 -18.71 41.24
C LYS A 119 -24.87 -18.68 39.83
N GLY A 120 -25.00 -19.85 39.19
CA GLY A 120 -25.43 -20.01 37.80
C GLY A 120 -24.27 -20.02 36.81
N GLY A 121 -24.41 -20.79 35.71
CA GLY A 121 -23.36 -20.93 34.68
C GLY A 121 -22.55 -22.21 34.82
N ARG A 122 -21.24 -22.12 34.57
CA ARG A 122 -20.28 -23.23 34.66
C ARG A 122 -18.97 -22.76 35.30
N LYS A 123 -18.38 -23.63 36.12
CA LYS A 123 -17.06 -23.47 36.74
C LYS A 123 -16.13 -24.59 36.29
N ILE A 124 -14.81 -24.38 36.36
CA ILE A 124 -13.83 -25.44 36.10
C ILE A 124 -13.77 -26.38 37.32
N THR A 125 -13.61 -27.68 37.09
CA THR A 125 -13.35 -28.64 38.19
C THR A 125 -11.85 -28.67 38.54
N SER A 126 -11.49 -29.21 39.70
CA SER A 126 -10.08 -29.44 40.04
C SER A 126 -9.38 -30.41 39.08
N SER A 127 -10.13 -31.35 38.50
CA SER A 127 -9.64 -32.24 37.45
C SER A 127 -9.40 -31.50 36.14
N GLY A 128 -10.35 -30.68 35.71
CA GLY A 128 -10.24 -29.86 34.50
C GLY A 128 -9.10 -28.84 34.62
N GLN A 129 -8.94 -28.21 35.78
CA GLN A 129 -7.83 -27.28 36.02
C GLN A 129 -6.48 -27.97 35.82
N ARG A 130 -6.25 -29.15 36.42
CA ARG A 130 -5.02 -29.93 36.23
C ARG A 130 -4.80 -30.33 34.77
N ASP A 131 -5.86 -30.75 34.08
CA ASP A 131 -5.79 -31.17 32.68
C ASP A 131 -5.39 -30.00 31.75
N LEU A 132 -6.05 -28.86 31.90
CA LEU A 132 -5.74 -27.66 31.14
C LEU A 132 -4.33 -27.13 31.47
N ASP A 133 -3.93 -27.08 32.75
CA ASP A 133 -2.60 -26.61 33.16
C ASP A 133 -1.48 -27.56 32.67
N GLN A 134 -1.72 -28.87 32.64
CA GLN A 134 -0.77 -29.83 32.08
C GLN A 134 -0.55 -29.62 30.58
N VAL A 135 -1.60 -29.31 29.81
CA VAL A 135 -1.49 -28.99 28.39
C VAL A 135 -0.78 -27.65 28.19
N ALA A 136 -1.06 -26.65 29.03
CA ALA A 136 -0.35 -25.37 29.00
C ALA A 136 1.16 -25.53 29.23
N GLY A 137 1.56 -26.39 30.18
CA GLY A 137 2.98 -26.66 30.46
C GLY A 137 3.78 -27.27 29.31
N ARG A 138 3.12 -27.86 28.30
CA ARG A 138 3.77 -28.44 27.11
C ARG A 138 3.99 -27.45 25.97
N ILE A 139 3.46 -26.22 26.10
CA ILE A 139 3.57 -25.20 25.07
C ILE A 139 4.90 -24.46 25.27
N PRO A 140 5.78 -24.40 24.24
CA PRO A 140 7.03 -23.68 24.34
C PRO A 140 6.75 -22.19 24.49
N VAL A 141 7.25 -21.59 25.57
CA VAL A 141 7.26 -20.14 25.77
C VAL A 141 8.56 -19.63 25.14
N VAL A 142 8.47 -18.73 24.16
CA VAL A 142 9.63 -17.99 23.67
C VAL A 142 10.14 -17.16 24.86
N ALA A 143 11.34 -17.48 25.35
CA ALA A 143 11.88 -16.83 26.53
C ALA A 143 12.05 -15.32 26.28
N PRO A 144 11.48 -14.44 27.13
CA PRO A 144 11.98 -13.07 27.22
C PRO A 144 13.40 -13.12 27.78
N SER A 145 14.30 -12.34 27.18
CA SER A 145 15.61 -12.07 27.75
C SER A 145 15.45 -11.59 29.20
N SER A 146 16.23 -12.20 30.07
CA SER A 146 16.11 -12.20 31.53
C SER A 146 16.07 -10.82 32.17
N THR A 147 15.08 -10.57 33.03
CA THR A 147 15.26 -9.78 34.26
C THR A 147 14.28 -10.27 35.33
N ASN A 148 14.85 -10.78 36.43
CA ASN A 148 14.14 -11.27 37.60
C ASN A 148 13.41 -10.12 38.33
N ALA A 149 12.10 -10.25 38.53
CA ALA A 149 11.40 -9.58 39.61
C ALA A 149 10.41 -10.56 40.26
N ARG A 150 10.81 -11.11 41.41
CA ARG A 150 9.92 -11.85 42.31
C ARG A 150 8.98 -10.85 42.97
N VAL A 151 7.67 -10.98 42.74
CA VAL A 151 6.63 -10.32 43.55
C VAL A 151 6.04 -11.37 44.49
N LEU A 152 6.34 -11.25 45.78
CA LEU A 152 5.60 -11.90 46.86
C LEU A 152 4.32 -11.09 47.07
N PHE A 153 3.16 -11.69 46.80
CA PHE A 153 1.87 -11.14 47.24
C PHE A 153 1.56 -11.70 48.63
N SER A 154 1.47 -10.82 49.62
CA SER A 154 0.84 -11.10 50.91
C SER A 154 -0.66 -10.77 50.80
N ASP A 155 -1.50 -11.77 51.09
CA ASP A 155 -2.94 -11.66 51.26
C ASP A 155 -3.30 -10.78 52.46
N SER A 156 -4.23 -9.83 52.28
CA SER A 156 -5.32 -9.49 53.23
C SER A 156 -5.96 -8.14 52.88
N ILE A 157 -7.19 -8.13 52.32
CA ILE A 157 -8.20 -7.10 52.62
C ILE A 157 -9.60 -7.75 52.59
N ASP A 158 -10.31 -7.56 53.70
CA ASP A 158 -11.66 -8.06 54.03
C ASP A 158 -12.81 -7.54 53.13
N PRO A 159 -13.92 -8.29 53.02
CA PRO A 159 -15.10 -7.88 52.26
C PRO A 159 -16.21 -7.31 53.16
N LEU A 160 -16.31 -5.99 53.30
CA LEU A 160 -17.49 -5.33 53.88
C LEU A 160 -17.70 -3.93 53.27
N SER A 161 -18.58 -3.83 52.26
CA SER A 161 -19.64 -2.80 52.18
C SER A 161 -20.30 -2.82 50.80
N LEU A 162 -21.43 -3.53 50.72
CA LEU A 162 -22.43 -3.39 49.65
C LEU A 162 -23.66 -2.74 50.30
N SER A 163 -23.99 -1.50 49.93
CA SER A 163 -25.37 -0.99 49.77
C SER A 163 -25.45 0.54 49.73
N LEU A 164 -26.45 1.01 48.96
CA LEU A 164 -27.02 2.37 48.88
C LEU A 164 -26.14 3.39 48.12
N THR A 165 -26.59 4.09 47.09
CA THR A 165 -27.90 4.76 46.93
C THR A 165 -28.31 4.90 45.46
N LEU A 166 -29.50 4.40 45.12
CA LEU A 166 -30.33 4.85 44.00
C LEU A 166 -31.29 5.89 44.58
N SER A 167 -31.16 7.17 44.21
CA SER A 167 -32.19 8.18 44.45
C SER A 167 -31.93 9.46 43.65
N HIS A 168 -33.03 10.04 43.14
CA HIS A 168 -33.19 11.34 42.50
C HIS A 168 -32.81 11.49 41.02
N CYS A 169 -33.81 11.24 40.15
CA CYS A 169 -34.39 12.34 39.38
C CYS A 169 -35.83 11.96 38.97
N SER A 170 -36.80 12.51 39.71
CA SER A 170 -38.24 12.42 39.40
C SER A 170 -38.73 13.76 38.88
N TYR A 171 -39.84 13.69 38.12
CA TYR A 171 -40.78 14.76 37.72
C TYR A 171 -40.51 15.51 36.40
N ILE A 172 -41.42 15.31 35.44
CA ILE A 172 -42.39 16.32 34.94
C ILE A 172 -43.28 15.67 33.84
N PHE A 173 -44.58 15.45 34.13
CA PHE A 173 -45.79 15.86 33.36
C PHE A 173 -47.06 15.12 33.88
N PRO A 174 -48.25 15.76 33.85
CA PRO A 174 -49.42 15.41 34.67
C PRO A 174 -50.49 14.57 33.94
N ARG A 175 -51.44 14.09 34.76
CA ARG A 175 -52.66 13.35 34.45
C ARG A 175 -53.80 14.24 33.89
N TYR A 176 -54.85 13.54 33.41
CA TYR A 176 -56.22 13.94 32.98
C TYR A 176 -56.36 14.15 31.45
N PHE A 177 -57.29 13.51 30.71
CA PHE A 177 -58.71 13.21 30.94
C PHE A 177 -59.19 11.90 30.23
N PHE A 178 -60.37 11.41 30.63
CA PHE A 178 -61.03 10.13 30.26
C PHE A 178 -62.31 10.39 29.41
N ILE A 179 -62.68 9.44 28.51
CA ILE A 179 -63.99 9.18 27.78
C ILE A 179 -64.44 10.28 26.77
N SER A 180 -65.11 10.08 25.60
CA SER A 180 -65.85 8.99 24.94
C SER A 180 -66.02 9.24 23.43
N THR A 181 -66.12 8.14 22.66
CA THR A 181 -66.90 7.91 21.41
C THR A 181 -66.76 8.80 20.15
N ALA A 182 -66.60 8.05 19.04
CA ALA A 182 -67.07 8.30 17.67
C ALA A 182 -66.16 9.04 16.66
N ALA A 183 -66.29 8.60 15.40
CA ALA A 183 -65.76 9.10 14.14
C ALA A 183 -64.38 8.58 13.67
N LEU A 184 -64.50 7.54 12.84
CA LEU A 184 -63.58 7.06 11.81
C LEU A 184 -63.08 8.20 10.88
N ILE A 185 -61.88 7.98 10.31
CA ILE A 185 -61.22 8.73 9.21
C ILE A 185 -60.50 10.03 9.63
N LYS A 186 -59.31 9.89 10.26
CA LYS A 186 -58.12 10.77 10.08
C LYS A 186 -56.87 10.38 10.91
N GLN A 187 -56.73 9.16 11.43
CA GLN A 187 -55.62 8.78 12.33
C GLN A 187 -54.47 7.96 11.72
N VAL A 188 -54.55 7.53 10.47
CA VAL A 188 -53.52 6.65 9.89
C VAL A 188 -52.23 7.41 9.51
N ASN A 189 -52.30 8.72 9.22
CA ASN A 189 -51.12 9.52 8.91
C ASN A 189 -50.39 10.06 10.16
N PHE A 190 -51.09 10.34 11.26
CA PHE A 190 -50.44 10.93 12.44
C PHE A 190 -49.54 9.93 13.20
N LYS A 191 -49.95 8.67 13.37
CA LYS A 191 -49.11 7.65 14.04
C LYS A 191 -47.87 7.27 13.22
N ARG A 192 -47.94 7.34 11.89
CA ARG A 192 -46.79 7.07 11.00
C ARG A 192 -45.81 8.23 10.98
N VAL A 193 -46.31 9.47 10.89
CA VAL A 193 -45.48 10.69 10.97
C VAL A 193 -44.85 10.81 12.36
N VAL A 194 -45.59 10.57 13.45
CA VAL A 194 -45.03 10.58 14.80
C VAL A 194 -43.99 9.46 14.98
N ARG A 195 -44.22 8.22 14.53
CA ARG A 195 -43.17 7.17 14.57
C ARG A 195 -41.94 7.53 13.74
N GLU A 196 -42.09 8.09 12.55
CA GLU A 196 -40.96 8.50 11.72
C GLU A 196 -40.19 9.68 12.32
N VAL A 197 -40.88 10.64 12.95
CA VAL A 197 -40.26 11.78 13.64
C VAL A 197 -39.59 11.34 14.94
N THR A 198 -40.21 10.46 15.74
CA THR A 198 -39.62 9.93 16.97
C THR A 198 -38.40 9.05 16.67
N VAL A 199 -38.45 8.18 15.66
CA VAL A 199 -37.29 7.37 15.24
C VAL A 199 -36.15 8.24 14.68
N LYS A 200 -36.48 9.29 13.91
CA LYS A 200 -35.48 10.27 13.45
C LYS A 200 -34.89 11.08 14.61
N TYR A 201 -35.69 11.45 15.60
CA TYR A 201 -35.25 12.18 16.79
C TYR A 201 -34.40 11.29 17.71
N GLU A 202 -34.77 10.03 17.91
CA GLU A 202 -33.96 9.03 18.64
C GLU A 202 -32.66 8.71 17.91
N ALA A 203 -32.68 8.57 16.58
CA ALA A 203 -31.47 8.39 15.79
C ALA A 203 -30.58 9.64 15.81
N TYR A 204 -31.17 10.83 15.77
CA TYR A 204 -30.45 12.11 15.84
C TYR A 204 -29.84 12.35 17.23
N THR A 205 -30.58 12.06 18.30
CA THR A 205 -30.09 12.15 19.68
C THR A 205 -29.02 11.09 19.95
N ALA A 206 -29.19 9.85 19.47
CA ALA A 206 -28.14 8.82 19.54
C ALA A 206 -26.89 9.21 18.74
N PHE A 207 -27.06 9.83 17.57
CA PHE A 207 -25.95 10.34 16.76
C PHE A 207 -25.23 11.51 17.45
N GLN A 208 -25.97 12.46 18.02
CA GLN A 208 -25.39 13.56 18.80
C GLN A 208 -24.69 13.06 20.07
N TRP A 209 -25.28 12.08 20.77
CA TRP A 209 -24.70 11.47 21.97
C TRP A 209 -23.41 10.73 21.63
N ARG A 210 -23.39 9.94 20.54
CA ARG A 210 -22.18 9.29 20.00
C ARG A 210 -21.11 10.30 19.58
N ARG A 211 -21.50 11.44 18.99
CA ARG A 211 -20.57 12.52 18.63
C ARG A 211 -19.95 13.18 19.87
N ASN A 212 -20.74 13.41 20.91
CA ASN A 212 -20.29 14.00 22.18
C ASN A 212 -19.35 13.06 22.94
N ILE A 213 -19.62 11.75 22.95
CA ILE A 213 -18.73 10.75 23.55
C ILE A 213 -17.39 10.69 22.81
N ASN A 214 -17.39 10.62 21.48
CA ASN A 214 -16.16 10.67 20.69
C ASN A 214 -15.37 11.97 20.94
N LEU A 215 -16.04 13.11 21.05
CA LEU A 215 -15.38 14.38 21.34
C LEU A 215 -14.78 14.43 22.76
N SER A 216 -15.45 13.80 23.74
CA SER A 216 -14.94 13.66 25.12
C SER A 216 -13.68 12.79 25.17
N TRP A 217 -13.72 11.63 24.50
CA TRP A 217 -12.56 10.74 24.36
C TRP A 217 -11.40 11.41 23.62
N MET A 218 -11.66 12.13 22.53
CA MET A 218 -10.61 12.85 21.82
C MET A 218 -10.01 13.99 22.67
N LYS A 219 -10.81 14.64 23.52
CA LYS A 219 -10.28 15.60 24.52
C LYS A 219 -9.43 14.89 25.58
N ALA A 220 -9.79 13.69 26.01
CA ALA A 220 -9.01 12.88 26.95
C ALA A 220 -7.65 12.47 26.35
N ILE A 221 -7.63 12.01 25.10
CA ILE A 221 -6.38 11.74 24.36
C ILE A 221 -5.52 13.01 24.26
N ALA A 222 -6.11 14.14 23.83
CA ALA A 222 -5.40 15.39 23.70
C ALA A 222 -4.84 15.91 25.05
N ARG A 223 -5.52 15.61 26.16
CA ARG A 223 -5.04 15.90 27.52
C ARG A 223 -3.91 14.97 27.96
N SER A 224 -3.99 13.67 27.64
CA SER A 224 -2.92 12.70 27.94
C SER A 224 -1.58 13.10 27.27
N LYS A 225 -1.63 13.59 26.02
CA LYS A 225 -0.45 14.11 25.29
C LYS A 225 0.13 15.41 25.84
N LYS A 226 -0.61 16.14 26.69
CA LYS A 226 -0.18 17.42 27.28
C LYS A 226 0.52 17.29 28.64
N ASN A 227 0.63 16.08 29.19
CA ASN A 227 1.25 15.88 30.51
C ASN A 227 2.76 16.24 30.47
N PRO A 228 3.25 17.24 31.23
CA PRO A 228 4.65 17.67 31.18
C PRO A 228 5.64 16.63 31.70
N LYS A 229 5.21 15.76 32.62
CA LYS A 229 6.09 14.80 33.33
C LYS A 229 6.66 13.69 32.42
N THR A 230 6.06 13.45 31.26
CA THR A 230 6.48 12.41 30.30
C THR A 230 7.24 12.95 29.08
N ARG A 231 7.38 14.28 28.94
CA ARG A 231 7.96 14.92 27.73
C ARG A 231 9.45 14.68 27.51
N HIS A 232 10.22 14.35 28.55
CA HIS A 232 11.67 14.20 28.44
C HIS A 232 12.13 12.79 28.03
N LYS A 233 11.21 11.82 27.86
CA LYS A 233 11.54 10.43 27.51
C LYS A 233 11.01 9.96 26.16
N VAL A 234 10.26 10.80 25.43
CA VAL A 234 9.59 10.41 24.18
C VAL A 234 10.18 11.17 22.99
N PRO A 235 10.62 10.49 21.91
CA PRO A 235 11.11 11.14 20.71
C PRO A 235 10.05 12.05 20.06
N VAL A 236 10.45 13.26 19.70
CA VAL A 236 9.59 14.32 19.16
C VAL A 236 9.87 14.49 17.67
N ALA A 237 8.84 14.49 16.83
CA ALA A 237 8.99 14.72 15.39
C ALA A 237 7.83 15.52 14.80
N GLN A 238 8.15 16.44 13.90
CA GLN A 238 7.15 17.27 13.22
C GLN A 238 6.46 16.48 12.11
N HIS A 239 5.20 16.83 11.83
CA HIS A 239 4.44 16.26 10.71
C HIS A 239 4.89 16.90 9.40
N THR A 240 5.14 16.06 8.39
CA THR A 240 5.36 16.51 7.00
C THR A 240 4.02 16.61 6.28
N TRP A 241 3.50 17.81 6.09
CA TRP A 241 2.17 18.06 5.53
C TRP A 241 2.17 18.09 4.00
N GLY A 242 1.29 17.31 3.38
CA GLY A 242 0.91 17.41 1.97
C GLY A 242 -0.53 17.92 1.81
N LEU A 243 -0.82 18.56 0.68
CA LEU A 243 -2.16 19.07 0.36
C LEU A 243 -3.00 17.95 -0.28
N GLU A 244 -4.21 17.73 0.22
CA GLU A 244 -5.13 16.71 -0.30
C GLU A 244 -6.56 17.26 -0.40
N SER A 245 -7.34 16.83 -1.39
CA SER A 245 -8.76 17.20 -1.52
C SER A 245 -9.59 16.57 -0.41
N VAL A 246 -10.48 17.35 0.22
CA VAL A 246 -11.40 16.90 1.27
C VAL A 246 -12.33 15.78 0.79
N SER A 247 -12.54 15.64 -0.53
CA SER A 247 -13.28 14.52 -1.13
C SER A 247 -12.72 13.15 -0.77
N ARG A 248 -11.38 13.03 -0.61
CA ARG A 248 -10.67 11.82 -0.17
C ARG A 248 -10.58 11.68 1.36
N GLY A 249 -10.84 12.75 2.10
CA GLY A 249 -10.83 12.81 3.57
C GLY A 249 -12.19 12.57 4.23
N LYS A 250 -13.19 12.06 3.50
CA LYS A 250 -14.51 11.72 4.07
C LYS A 250 -14.31 10.75 5.23
N ASN A 251 -14.75 11.15 6.44
CA ASN A 251 -14.61 10.46 7.74
C ASN A 251 -13.34 10.74 8.56
N LEU A 252 -12.47 11.66 8.14
CA LEU A 252 -11.32 12.10 8.96
C LEU A 252 -11.70 13.26 9.90
N ASN A 253 -11.02 13.32 11.05
CA ASN A 253 -11.08 14.46 11.98
C ASN A 253 -9.74 15.20 11.98
N CYS A 254 -9.79 16.52 12.12
CA CYS A 254 -8.60 17.33 12.32
C CYS A 254 -7.89 16.92 13.63
N CYS A 255 -6.61 16.56 13.58
CA CYS A 255 -5.82 16.13 14.74
C CYS A 255 -5.59 17.24 15.78
N VAL A 256 -5.94 18.50 15.46
CA VAL A 256 -5.75 19.65 16.34
C VAL A 256 -7.07 20.10 16.99
N CYS A 257 -8.07 20.44 16.17
CA CYS A 257 -9.36 20.92 16.68
C CYS A 257 -10.40 19.82 16.84
N LEU A 258 -10.09 18.59 16.39
CA LEU A 258 -10.91 17.39 16.53
C LEU A 258 -12.29 17.48 15.84
N LYS A 259 -12.49 18.48 14.99
CA LYS A 259 -13.68 18.63 14.16
C LYS A 259 -13.55 17.79 12.88
N PRO A 260 -14.67 17.27 12.33
CA PRO A 260 -14.67 16.56 11.06
C PRO A 260 -14.11 17.44 9.93
N MET A 261 -13.39 16.80 9.01
CA MET A 261 -12.83 17.47 7.82
C MET A 261 -13.88 17.74 6.74
N SER A 262 -15.05 17.09 6.80
CA SER A 262 -16.17 17.32 5.88
C SER A 262 -16.99 18.55 6.27
N PRO A 263 -17.40 19.42 5.32
CA PRO A 263 -18.32 20.51 5.62
C PRO A 263 -19.67 19.94 6.09
N SER A 264 -20.24 20.52 7.15
CA SER A 264 -21.60 20.24 7.56
C SER A 264 -22.55 20.69 6.44
N GLN A 265 -23.31 19.75 5.86
CA GLN A 265 -24.34 20.06 4.87
C GLN A 265 -25.39 21.00 5.48
N THR A 266 -25.29 22.30 5.17
CA THR A 266 -26.42 23.22 5.21
C THR A 266 -27.09 23.17 3.84
N LEU A 267 -28.40 22.91 3.79
CA LEU A 267 -29.18 22.85 2.55
C LEU A 267 -28.99 24.15 1.74
N GLY A 268 -28.41 24.03 0.54
CA GLY A 268 -28.29 25.09 -0.46
C GLY A 268 -27.59 24.57 -1.73
N PRO A 269 -27.82 25.14 -2.92
CA PRO A 269 -27.35 24.58 -4.19
C PRO A 269 -25.83 24.57 -4.30
N MET A 270 -25.33 23.51 -4.95
CA MET A 270 -23.92 23.18 -5.09
C MET A 270 -23.13 24.25 -5.87
N VAL A 271 -22.12 24.81 -5.21
CA VAL A 271 -20.85 25.16 -5.87
C VAL A 271 -19.79 24.30 -5.20
N ALA A 272 -19.30 23.28 -5.92
CA ALA A 272 -18.19 22.45 -5.48
C ALA A 272 -16.90 23.29 -5.49
N SER A 273 -16.67 24.05 -4.42
CA SER A 273 -15.32 24.52 -4.13
C SER A 273 -14.56 23.32 -3.57
N ASP A 274 -13.50 22.90 -4.27
CA ASP A 274 -12.56 21.89 -3.77
C ASP A 274 -11.92 22.40 -2.48
N SER A 275 -12.52 22.04 -1.35
CA SER A 275 -11.91 22.27 -0.05
C SER A 275 -10.69 21.35 0.07
N PHE A 276 -9.53 21.93 0.40
CA PHE A 276 -8.30 21.18 0.63
C PHE A 276 -8.05 20.98 2.13
N MET A 277 -7.25 19.97 2.45
CA MET A 277 -6.77 19.68 3.80
C MET A 277 -5.28 19.34 3.81
N HIS A 278 -4.63 19.48 4.97
CA HIS A 278 -3.29 18.97 5.19
C HIS A 278 -3.35 17.53 5.69
N ARG A 279 -2.66 16.62 5.01
CA ARG A 279 -2.48 15.22 5.41
C ARG A 279 -1.00 14.94 5.57
N CYS A 280 -0.59 14.35 6.69
CA CYS A 280 0.80 14.00 6.93
C CYS A 280 1.21 12.83 6.03
N SER A 281 2.29 12.98 5.26
CA SER A 281 2.82 11.93 4.37
C SER A 281 3.47 10.75 5.10
N ILE A 282 3.71 10.88 6.40
CA ILE A 282 4.34 9.85 7.24
C ILE A 282 3.29 9.11 8.06
N CYS A 283 2.58 9.80 8.95
CA CYS A 283 1.66 9.14 9.88
C CYS A 283 0.19 9.17 9.45
N GLY A 284 -0.16 9.90 8.39
CA GLY A 284 -1.52 10.03 7.90
C GLY A 284 -2.45 10.93 8.73
N ALA A 285 -1.95 11.61 9.77
CA ALA A 285 -2.70 12.62 10.49
C ALA A 285 -3.29 13.66 9.54
N ALA A 286 -4.50 14.12 9.83
CA ALA A 286 -5.21 15.13 9.04
C ALA A 286 -5.35 16.42 9.84
N ALA A 287 -5.24 17.57 9.20
CA ALA A 287 -5.50 18.87 9.82
C ALA A 287 -6.13 19.84 8.80
N HIS A 288 -6.97 20.76 9.29
CA HIS A 288 -7.29 21.94 8.50
C HIS A 288 -6.01 22.72 8.18
N LEU A 289 -5.99 23.43 7.06
CA LEU A 289 -4.85 24.27 6.66
C LEU A 289 -4.43 25.20 7.82
N SER A 290 -5.39 25.87 8.44
CA SER A 290 -5.18 26.77 9.59
C SER A 290 -4.81 26.07 10.90
N CYS A 291 -5.04 24.76 11.02
CA CYS A 291 -4.76 23.99 12.21
C CYS A 291 -3.37 23.35 12.20
N SER A 292 -2.85 23.02 11.02
CA SER A 292 -1.64 22.21 10.84
C SER A 292 -0.38 22.75 11.56
N THR A 293 -0.22 24.07 11.64
CA THR A 293 0.90 24.72 12.34
C THR A 293 0.87 24.52 13.86
N ASN A 294 -0.30 24.25 14.42
CA ASN A 294 -0.52 24.01 15.85
C ASN A 294 -0.56 22.52 16.21
N ALA A 295 -0.24 21.64 15.26
CA ALA A 295 -0.21 20.20 15.50
C ALA A 295 0.88 19.82 16.51
N GLN A 296 0.60 18.77 17.29
CA GLN A 296 1.59 18.18 18.18
C GLN A 296 2.76 17.63 17.37
N ARG A 297 3.97 17.63 17.95
CA ARG A 297 5.18 17.08 17.32
C ARG A 297 5.34 15.59 17.69
N ASP A 298 4.31 14.82 17.40
CA ASP A 298 4.15 13.40 17.74
C ASP A 298 4.16 12.50 16.50
N CYS A 299 4.83 12.94 15.44
CA CYS A 299 5.00 12.13 14.23
C CYS A 299 6.05 11.02 14.44
N LYS A 300 6.21 10.13 13.45
CA LYS A 300 7.25 9.10 13.46
C LYS A 300 8.63 9.75 13.37
N CYS A 301 9.47 9.51 14.37
CA CYS A 301 10.80 10.12 14.50
C CYS A 301 11.84 9.22 13.83
N ALA A 302 12.34 9.65 12.67
CA ALA A 302 13.24 8.84 11.85
C ALA A 302 14.60 8.53 12.49
N SER A 303 15.03 9.30 13.49
CA SER A 303 16.32 9.21 14.18
C SER A 303 16.13 9.23 15.69
N MET A 304 16.73 8.25 16.37
CA MET A 304 16.78 8.11 17.82
C MET A 304 18.22 7.79 18.26
N LEU A 305 19.21 8.35 17.58
CA LEU A 305 20.63 8.00 17.78
C LEU A 305 21.10 8.13 19.24
N ASP A 306 20.59 9.12 19.97
CA ASP A 306 20.97 9.39 21.37
C ASP A 306 20.14 8.59 22.40
N PHE A 307 19.33 7.62 21.94
CA PHE A 307 18.54 6.76 22.82
C PHE A 307 19.22 5.40 23.00
N GLU A 308 19.10 4.84 24.20
CA GLU A 308 19.61 3.49 24.48
C GLU A 308 18.75 2.40 23.81
N HIS A 309 17.45 2.64 23.73
CA HIS A 309 16.47 1.70 23.17
C HIS A 309 15.51 2.43 22.23
N VAL A 310 14.95 1.72 21.25
CA VAL A 310 13.86 2.28 20.43
C VAL A 310 12.64 2.47 21.34
N MET A 311 12.11 3.68 21.38
CA MET A 311 10.92 3.99 22.17
C MET A 311 9.65 3.83 21.33
N HIS A 312 8.59 3.29 21.91
CA HIS A 312 7.28 3.27 21.27
C HIS A 312 6.82 4.71 20.97
N GLN A 313 6.47 4.95 19.70
CA GLN A 313 5.84 6.21 19.29
C GLN A 313 4.38 5.97 18.96
N TRP A 314 3.52 6.38 19.89
CA TRP A 314 2.09 6.11 19.83
C TRP A 314 1.36 7.16 18.99
N ALA A 315 0.58 6.72 18.02
CA ALA A 315 -0.36 7.55 17.27
C ALA A 315 -1.79 7.05 17.46
N VAL A 316 -2.75 7.97 17.44
CA VAL A 316 -4.17 7.58 17.48
C VAL A 316 -4.52 6.97 16.13
N ARG A 317 -5.19 5.81 16.16
CA ARG A 317 -5.62 5.13 14.94
C ARG A 317 -6.80 5.87 14.30
N TRP A 318 -6.52 6.75 13.33
CA TRP A 318 -7.54 7.55 12.62
C TRP A 318 -8.08 6.90 11.34
N THR A 319 -7.42 5.86 10.82
CA THR A 319 -7.73 5.22 9.54
C THR A 319 -7.97 3.72 9.71
N GLU A 320 -8.97 3.18 9.00
CA GLU A 320 -9.13 1.74 8.80
C GLU A 320 -7.89 1.23 8.04
N ILE A 321 -7.05 0.43 8.70
CA ILE A 321 -5.92 -0.24 8.03
C ILE A 321 -6.53 -1.44 7.32
N THR A 322 -6.59 -1.38 5.99
CA THR A 322 -7.07 -2.49 5.14
C THR A 322 -6.01 -3.57 4.91
N ASP A 323 -4.81 -3.42 5.47
CA ASP A 323 -3.62 -4.25 5.19
C ASP A 323 -3.31 -5.27 6.29
N GLN A 324 -4.31 -5.65 7.08
CA GLN A 324 -4.19 -6.79 7.98
C GLN A 324 -5.40 -7.71 7.76
N PRO A 325 -5.20 -9.05 7.80
CA PRO A 325 -6.28 -10.01 7.58
C PRO A 325 -7.42 -9.75 8.57
N ASN A 326 -8.63 -10.18 8.19
CA ASN A 326 -9.93 -9.96 8.87
C ASN A 326 -10.05 -10.57 10.29
N GLU A 327 -8.99 -10.51 11.10
CA GLU A 327 -8.97 -10.86 12.51
C GLU A 327 -9.37 -9.66 13.35
N ALA A 328 -10.06 -9.93 14.47
CA ALA A 328 -10.33 -8.89 15.44
C ALA A 328 -8.99 -8.34 15.96
N PHE A 329 -8.74 -7.04 15.80
CA PHE A 329 -7.58 -6.39 16.40
C PHE A 329 -7.69 -6.47 17.91
N PHE A 330 -6.66 -6.91 18.64
CA PHE A 330 -6.67 -6.99 20.10
C PHE A 330 -5.70 -5.98 20.71
N CYS A 331 -6.06 -5.47 21.90
CA CYS A 331 -5.16 -4.67 22.72
C CYS A 331 -4.01 -5.55 23.20
N SER A 332 -2.75 -5.16 22.98
CA SER A 332 -1.58 -5.94 23.40
C SER A 332 -1.41 -6.05 24.92
N TYR A 333 -2.09 -5.19 25.68
CA TYR A 333 -2.06 -5.22 27.14
C TYR A 333 -3.20 -6.04 27.75
N CYS A 334 -4.46 -5.77 27.39
CA CYS A 334 -5.62 -6.42 28.03
C CYS A 334 -6.22 -7.55 27.20
N GLU A 335 -5.69 -7.82 26.00
CA GLU A 335 -6.14 -8.86 25.06
C GLU A 335 -7.63 -8.79 24.67
N GLU A 336 -8.29 -7.66 24.89
CA GLU A 336 -9.67 -7.44 24.48
C GLU A 336 -9.71 -6.84 23.06
N PRO A 337 -10.75 -7.15 22.26
CA PRO A 337 -10.89 -6.62 20.91
C PRO A 337 -10.93 -5.09 20.90
N CYS A 338 -10.02 -4.49 20.13
CA CYS A 338 -10.04 -3.10 19.69
C CYS A 338 -11.13 -2.84 18.62
N SER A 339 -11.96 -3.82 18.28
CA SER A 339 -13.10 -3.63 17.37
C SER A 339 -14.23 -2.85 18.07
N GLY A 340 -14.70 -1.76 17.45
CA GLY A 340 -15.72 -0.89 18.00
C GLY A 340 -16.98 -1.64 18.45
N SER A 341 -17.19 -1.71 19.77
CA SER A 341 -18.49 -2.08 20.33
C SER A 341 -19.55 -1.06 19.87
N PHE A 342 -20.79 -1.52 19.74
CA PHE A 342 -21.98 -0.73 19.34
C PHE A 342 -22.24 0.52 20.21
N LEU A 343 -21.53 0.68 21.34
CA LEU A 343 -21.57 1.83 22.25
C LEU A 343 -20.32 2.74 22.16
N GLY A 344 -19.52 2.63 21.09
CA GLY A 344 -18.29 3.40 20.92
C GLY A 344 -17.11 2.72 21.64
N GLY A 345 -16.25 2.04 20.88
CA GLY A 345 -15.00 1.51 21.43
C GLY A 345 -14.12 2.64 21.97
N SER A 346 -13.37 2.37 23.03
CA SER A 346 -12.33 3.29 23.50
C SER A 346 -11.37 3.60 22.35
N PRO A 347 -10.89 4.85 22.20
CA PRO A 347 -9.85 5.15 21.23
C PRO A 347 -8.64 4.23 21.41
N ILE A 348 -7.99 3.92 20.28
CA ILE A 348 -6.87 2.97 20.22
C ILE A 348 -5.61 3.72 19.80
N TRP A 349 -4.54 3.50 20.57
CA TRP A 349 -3.19 3.84 20.16
C TRP A 349 -2.62 2.73 19.30
N CYS A 350 -1.91 3.12 18.25
CA CYS A 350 -1.08 2.24 17.44
C CYS A 350 0.36 2.72 17.56
N CYS A 351 1.30 1.82 17.83
CA CYS A 351 2.71 2.14 17.76
C CYS A 351 3.13 2.29 16.28
N LEU A 352 3.76 3.40 15.93
CA LEU A 352 4.23 3.69 14.57
C LEU A 352 5.41 2.81 14.13
N TRP A 353 6.01 2.05 15.04
CA TRP A 353 7.10 1.11 14.77
C TRP A 353 6.59 -0.33 14.72
N CYS A 354 6.28 -0.93 15.86
CA CYS A 354 5.87 -2.33 15.94
C CYS A 354 4.40 -2.61 15.55
N GLN A 355 3.60 -1.57 15.24
CA GLN A 355 2.17 -1.69 14.91
C GLN A 355 1.29 -2.29 16.01
N GLN A 356 1.79 -2.44 17.24
CA GLN A 356 0.99 -2.90 18.38
C GLN A 356 -0.14 -1.91 18.68
N LEU A 357 -1.28 -2.46 19.08
CA LEU A 357 -2.49 -1.72 19.40
C LEU A 357 -2.74 -1.75 20.90
N VAL A 358 -3.02 -0.60 21.49
CA VAL A 358 -3.31 -0.49 22.92
C VAL A 358 -4.49 0.43 23.13
N HIS A 359 -5.46 0.03 23.96
CA HIS A 359 -6.53 0.94 24.37
C HIS A 359 -5.92 2.15 25.09
N VAL A 360 -6.47 3.35 24.86
CA VAL A 360 -6.00 4.57 25.54
C VAL A 360 -5.93 4.40 27.05
N ASP A 361 -6.89 3.70 27.65
CA ASP A 361 -6.93 3.45 29.09
C ASP A 361 -5.91 2.39 29.57
N CYS A 362 -5.47 1.50 28.67
CA CYS A 362 -4.44 0.50 28.97
C CYS A 362 -3.01 1.04 28.83
N HIS A 363 -2.82 2.14 28.06
CA HIS A 363 -1.51 2.66 27.72
C HIS A 363 -0.68 3.06 28.95
N SER A 364 -1.26 3.75 29.92
CA SER A 364 -0.54 4.20 31.12
C SER A 364 0.06 3.04 31.93
N ASN A 365 -0.68 1.94 32.08
CA ASN A 365 -0.20 0.78 32.83
C ASN A 365 0.90 0.05 32.07
N MET A 366 0.67 -0.20 30.77
CA MET A 366 1.66 -0.83 29.89
C MET A 366 2.97 -0.02 29.82
N SER A 367 2.87 1.31 29.69
CA SER A 367 4.02 2.24 29.65
C SER A 367 4.83 2.19 30.96
N ASN A 368 4.16 2.14 32.12
CA ASN A 368 4.82 2.07 33.41
C ASN A 368 5.55 0.73 33.63
N GLU A 369 4.99 -0.38 33.13
CA GLU A 369 5.56 -1.73 33.30
C GLU A 369 6.71 -2.01 32.33
N THR A 370 6.55 -1.63 31.06
CA THR A 370 7.50 -1.96 29.98
C THR A 370 8.54 -0.87 29.73
N GLY A 371 8.34 0.33 30.31
CA GLY A 371 9.17 1.50 30.03
C GLY A 371 8.97 2.08 28.63
N ASP A 372 7.89 1.72 27.91
CA ASP A 372 7.63 2.10 26.52
C ASP A 372 8.75 1.68 25.53
N ILE A 373 9.48 0.59 25.80
CA ILE A 373 10.52 0.06 24.91
C ILE A 373 9.89 -0.74 23.76
N CYS A 374 10.26 -0.42 22.52
CA CYS A 374 9.76 -1.03 21.30
C CYS A 374 10.77 -2.01 20.67
N ASP A 375 10.28 -3.18 20.27
CA ASP A 375 11.04 -4.23 19.59
C ASP A 375 10.98 -4.15 18.04
N LEU A 376 10.39 -3.08 17.49
CA LEU A 376 10.08 -2.88 16.07
C LEU A 376 9.09 -3.90 15.47
N GLY A 377 8.59 -4.86 16.26
CA GLY A 377 7.58 -5.83 15.86
C GLY A 377 8.04 -6.87 14.83
N PRO A 378 7.11 -7.46 14.05
CA PRO A 378 7.40 -8.62 13.21
C PRO A 378 8.35 -8.31 12.04
N HIS A 379 8.40 -7.06 11.57
CA HIS A 379 9.23 -6.66 10.43
C HIS A 379 10.56 -6.01 10.86
N ARG A 380 11.02 -6.25 12.10
CA ARG A 380 12.21 -5.60 12.66
C ARG A 380 13.47 -5.69 11.80
N ARG A 381 13.67 -6.81 11.09
CA ARG A 381 14.83 -7.00 10.18
C ARG A 381 14.77 -6.06 8.97
N LEU A 382 13.57 -5.81 8.45
CA LEU A 382 13.35 -4.93 7.29
C LEU A 382 13.31 -3.45 7.66
N ILE A 383 13.07 -3.11 8.92
CA ILE A 383 13.01 -1.72 9.39
C ILE A 383 14.44 -1.22 9.67
N LEU A 384 14.81 -0.10 9.04
CA LEU A 384 16.00 0.64 9.43
C LEU A 384 15.76 1.25 10.81
N SER A 385 16.35 0.62 11.83
CA SER A 385 16.18 1.05 13.22
C SER A 385 16.57 2.53 13.38
N PRO A 386 15.72 3.36 14.02
CA PRO A 386 16.00 4.78 14.19
C PRO A 386 17.25 5.04 15.06
N LEU A 387 17.70 4.06 15.86
CA LEU A 387 18.96 4.15 16.61
C LEU A 387 20.19 4.29 15.71
N HIS A 388 20.11 3.85 14.45
CA HIS A 388 21.23 3.82 13.50
C HIS A 388 21.12 4.90 12.42
N VAL A 389 20.24 5.87 12.63
CA VAL A 389 20.03 7.00 11.72
C VAL A 389 20.51 8.25 12.41
N LYS A 390 21.48 8.94 11.82
CA LYS A 390 21.95 10.26 12.26
C LYS A 390 21.35 11.35 11.38
N GLU A 391 20.69 12.32 11.98
CA GLU A 391 20.24 13.52 11.26
C GLU A 391 21.41 14.49 11.11
N LEU A 392 21.69 14.91 9.86
CA LEU A 392 22.74 15.88 9.57
C LEU A 392 22.14 17.27 9.74
N ASN A 393 22.52 17.95 10.83
CA ASN A 393 22.23 19.38 10.98
C ASN A 393 22.99 20.12 9.88
N GLN A 394 22.25 20.80 8.99
CA GLN A 394 22.85 21.77 8.06
C GLN A 394 23.53 22.86 8.89
N THR A 395 24.83 22.74 9.08
CA THR A 395 25.66 23.75 9.73
C THR A 395 25.99 24.80 8.67
N GLY A 396 25.34 25.97 8.78
CA GLY A 396 25.75 27.20 8.13
C GLY A 396 24.67 27.87 7.28
N GLY A 397 24.06 28.91 7.84
CA GLY A 397 23.26 29.89 7.08
C GLY A 397 22.08 30.42 7.86
N PHE A 398 22.28 31.53 8.59
CA PHE A 398 21.23 32.49 8.88
C PHE A 398 20.43 32.74 7.60
N LEU A 399 19.24 32.13 7.46
CA LEU A 399 18.14 32.47 6.54
C LEU A 399 17.07 31.36 6.65
N SER A 400 16.49 31.17 7.85
CA SER A 400 15.23 30.43 8.02
C SER A 400 14.03 31.27 7.53
N SER A 401 14.16 31.87 6.35
CA SER A 401 13.19 32.84 5.82
C SER A 401 13.07 32.85 4.30
N ILE A 402 13.40 31.78 3.57
CA ILE A 402 12.92 31.58 2.18
C ILE A 402 12.42 30.14 2.00
N THR A 403 11.25 29.85 2.57
CA THR A 403 10.29 28.85 2.04
C THR A 403 8.86 29.41 2.01
N HIS A 404 8.73 30.73 2.12
CA HIS A 404 7.45 31.45 2.03
C HIS A 404 7.21 32.14 0.67
N GLU A 405 8.07 31.93 -0.33
CA GLU A 405 8.07 32.71 -1.58
C GLU A 405 7.38 32.08 -2.79
N ILE A 406 6.56 31.03 -2.60
CA ILE A 406 5.58 30.59 -3.62
C ILE A 406 4.13 30.75 -3.11
N ALA A 407 3.95 31.34 -1.92
CA ALA A 407 2.63 31.61 -1.32
C ALA A 407 2.30 33.12 -1.17
N SER A 408 3.01 34.00 -1.87
CA SER A 408 2.81 35.46 -1.83
C SER A 408 2.26 36.09 -3.11
N THR A 409 2.26 35.42 -4.27
CA THR A 409 1.67 35.99 -5.51
C THR A 409 0.13 36.04 -5.50
N VAL A 410 -0.54 35.43 -4.52
CA VAL A 410 -2.01 35.53 -4.35
C VAL A 410 -2.40 36.55 -3.25
N ARG A 411 -1.43 37.18 -2.57
CA ARG A 411 -1.69 38.18 -1.51
C ARG A 411 -1.39 39.64 -1.89
N ALA A 412 -1.16 39.92 -3.16
CA ALA A 412 -1.08 41.29 -3.70
C ALA A 412 -2.39 41.79 -4.35
N SER A 413 -3.43 40.95 -4.50
CA SER A 413 -4.71 41.39 -5.09
C SER A 413 -5.87 41.53 -4.09
N ILE A 414 -5.61 41.45 -2.78
CA ILE A 414 -6.62 41.65 -1.74
C ILE A 414 -6.06 42.57 -0.65
N ARG A 415 -5.54 43.73 -1.06
CA ARG A 415 -5.34 44.92 -0.21
C ARG A 415 -5.63 46.19 -1.01
N SER A 416 -6.77 46.22 -1.68
CA SER A 416 -7.49 47.45 -1.99
C SER A 416 -8.96 47.20 -1.73
N GLN A 417 -9.37 47.40 -0.47
CA GLN A 417 -10.73 47.74 -0.01
C GLN A 417 -10.94 47.22 1.42
N SER A 418 -10.49 47.98 2.42
CA SER A 418 -11.24 48.13 3.67
C SER A 418 -10.69 49.32 4.46
N LYS A 419 -11.20 50.51 4.15
CA LYS A 419 -11.25 51.73 4.99
C LYS A 419 -12.13 52.68 4.17
N LYS A 420 -13.41 52.88 4.48
CA LYS A 420 -13.92 53.56 5.68
C LYS A 420 -15.45 53.41 5.72
N TYR A 421 -16.01 53.20 6.90
CA TYR A 421 -17.30 53.78 7.29
C TYR A 421 -17.10 54.54 8.59
N LYS A 422 -17.15 55.87 8.50
CA LYS A 422 -17.80 56.77 9.45
C LYS A 422 -17.80 58.16 8.81
N HIS A 423 -18.93 58.51 8.23
CA HIS A 423 -19.31 59.89 7.98
C HIS A 423 -19.72 60.51 9.32
N GLY A 424 -19.19 61.69 9.60
CA GLY A 424 -19.84 62.71 10.41
C GLY A 424 -19.75 64.00 9.59
N ASN A 425 -20.91 64.48 9.14
CA ASN A 425 -21.29 65.89 9.05
C ASN A 425 -22.60 66.03 8.25
N GLU A 426 -23.61 66.59 8.90
CA GLU A 426 -24.66 67.41 8.29
C GLU A 426 -24.08 68.81 7.96
N PRO A 427 -24.82 69.70 7.26
CA PRO A 427 -25.81 69.48 6.19
C PRO A 427 -25.55 70.37 4.95
N SER A 428 -26.26 70.14 3.84
CA SER A 428 -27.09 71.17 3.15
C SER A 428 -27.47 70.79 1.70
N VAL A 429 -28.80 70.78 1.46
CA VAL A 429 -29.51 71.39 0.30
C VAL A 429 -29.68 70.59 -1.02
N ASP A 430 -30.96 70.27 -1.24
CA ASP A 430 -31.81 70.26 -2.43
C ASP A 430 -31.67 69.28 -3.62
N THR A 431 -32.61 68.31 -3.62
CA THR A 431 -33.76 68.12 -4.53
C THR A 431 -33.57 68.22 -6.07
N VAL A 432 -33.85 67.13 -6.81
CA VAL A 432 -35.08 66.90 -7.63
C VAL A 432 -34.93 65.71 -8.62
N ASN A 433 -35.86 64.75 -8.43
CA ASN A 433 -36.60 63.81 -9.30
C ASN A 433 -36.01 62.84 -10.35
N GLY A 434 -36.42 61.58 -10.15
CA GLY A 434 -37.36 60.83 -11.03
C GLY A 434 -36.68 59.77 -11.91
N GLY A 435 -37.11 58.51 -12.01
CA GLY A 435 -38.26 57.76 -11.52
C GLY A 435 -38.49 56.54 -12.44
N SER A 436 -39.01 55.45 -11.86
CA SER A 436 -39.82 54.39 -12.50
C SER A 436 -39.20 53.17 -13.24
N THR A 437 -39.14 52.05 -12.50
CA THR A 437 -39.89 50.78 -12.66
C THR A 437 -39.93 49.88 -13.93
N CYS A 438 -39.89 48.56 -13.63
CA CYS A 438 -40.55 47.38 -14.26
C CYS A 438 -39.91 46.73 -15.52
N GLU A 439 -40.00 45.42 -15.81
CA GLU A 439 -40.45 44.19 -15.14
C GLU A 439 -40.04 42.95 -16.03
N THR A 440 -39.73 41.83 -15.35
CA THR A 440 -40.09 40.40 -15.56
C THR A 440 -40.06 39.64 -16.93
N SER A 441 -39.32 38.49 -16.91
CA SER A 441 -39.59 37.09 -17.41
C SER A 441 -40.07 36.82 -18.87
N THR A 442 -39.79 35.72 -19.58
CA THR A 442 -39.66 34.25 -19.31
C THR A 442 -39.15 33.53 -20.60
N GLU A 443 -38.53 32.35 -20.45
CA GLU A 443 -38.55 31.09 -21.29
C GLU A 443 -38.54 31.14 -22.86
N SER A 444 -38.04 30.19 -23.66
CA SER A 444 -37.22 28.98 -23.60
C SER A 444 -37.01 28.49 -25.08
N THR A 445 -36.15 27.48 -25.28
CA THR A 445 -36.02 26.53 -26.43
C THR A 445 -35.12 26.81 -27.68
N ALA A 446 -34.32 25.76 -27.97
CA ALA A 446 -33.97 25.10 -29.25
C ALA A 446 -32.91 25.65 -30.26
N ASP A 447 -31.89 24.80 -30.48
CA ASP A 447 -31.22 24.32 -31.71
C ASP A 447 -30.61 25.22 -32.82
N ALA A 448 -29.32 24.91 -33.09
CA ALA A 448 -28.51 24.86 -34.33
C ALA A 448 -28.89 25.64 -35.62
N HIS A 449 -27.92 26.39 -36.18
CA HIS A 449 -27.24 26.18 -37.49
C HIS A 449 -26.52 27.45 -38.04
N LYS A 450 -25.22 27.29 -38.37
CA LYS A 450 -24.45 27.62 -39.60
C LYS A 450 -24.68 28.90 -40.47
N ILE A 451 -23.57 29.33 -41.10
CA ILE A 451 -23.33 30.21 -42.31
C ILE A 451 -23.11 31.71 -41.96
N VAL A 452 -21.97 32.39 -42.17
CA VAL A 452 -20.94 32.55 -43.27
C VAL A 452 -21.07 33.93 -43.97
N ASN A 453 -19.88 34.52 -44.19
CA ASN A 453 -19.43 35.52 -45.19
C ASN A 453 -19.51 37.03 -44.95
N GLY A 454 -18.41 37.67 -45.37
CA GLY A 454 -18.25 39.11 -45.59
C GLY A 454 -16.78 39.49 -45.82
N SER A 455 -16.29 39.25 -47.04
CA SER A 455 -14.98 39.58 -47.61
C SER A 455 -14.81 41.05 -48.03
N HIS A 456 -13.57 41.54 -48.15
CA HIS A 456 -13.16 42.46 -49.23
C HIS A 456 -11.64 42.43 -49.47
N GLU A 457 -11.27 42.44 -50.76
CA GLU A 457 -9.95 42.23 -51.38
C GLU A 457 -9.20 43.51 -51.80
N MET A 458 -7.95 43.28 -52.27
CA MET A 458 -7.09 43.96 -53.26
C MET A 458 -5.77 44.52 -52.69
N GLU A 459 -4.62 43.87 -52.96
CA GLU A 459 -3.65 44.05 -54.09
C GLU A 459 -2.81 45.34 -53.91
N GLU A 460 -1.47 45.35 -53.98
CA GLU A 460 -0.60 45.00 -55.12
C GLU A 460 0.90 44.88 -54.71
N SER A 461 1.73 44.47 -55.68
CA SER A 461 3.10 43.92 -55.65
C SER A 461 4.29 44.93 -55.60
N CYS A 462 5.49 44.51 -55.15
CA CYS A 462 6.76 44.45 -55.95
C CYS A 462 8.09 44.40 -55.14
N ASN A 463 8.90 43.36 -55.44
CA ASN A 463 10.37 43.21 -55.60
C ASN A 463 11.43 44.17 -54.99
N GLY A 464 12.57 43.60 -54.56
CA GLY A 464 13.87 44.31 -54.50
C GLY A 464 14.98 43.61 -53.70
N SER A 465 16.21 43.56 -54.23
CA SER A 465 17.32 42.65 -53.89
C SER A 465 18.59 43.37 -53.37
N MET A 466 19.32 42.71 -52.44
CA MET A 466 20.79 42.62 -52.22
C MET A 466 21.72 43.83 -51.93
N THR A 467 22.43 43.69 -50.78
CA THR A 467 23.90 43.82 -50.50
C THR A 467 24.64 45.14 -50.13
N MET A 468 25.29 45.04 -48.95
CA MET A 468 26.66 45.40 -48.49
C MET A 468 27.09 46.83 -48.07
N GLY A 469 27.66 46.91 -46.85
CA GLY A 469 28.54 47.99 -46.36
C GLY A 469 28.78 48.05 -44.83
N ASN A 470 30.01 47.72 -44.38
CA ASN A 470 30.68 47.83 -43.05
C ASN A 470 30.44 49.17 -42.26
N SER A 471 30.69 49.39 -40.95
CA SER A 471 31.38 48.71 -39.83
C SER A 471 31.07 49.44 -38.48
N HIS A 472 30.99 48.67 -37.39
CA HIS A 472 31.26 48.93 -35.94
C HIS A 472 30.90 50.24 -35.18
N ARG A 473 30.00 50.13 -34.17
CA ARG A 473 30.26 50.17 -32.69
C ARG A 473 28.95 50.37 -31.90
N GLY A 474 28.80 49.69 -30.75
CA GLY A 474 27.95 50.15 -29.64
C GLY A 474 26.76 49.28 -29.21
N GLU A 475 27.04 48.09 -28.67
CA GLU A 475 26.45 47.46 -27.47
C GLU A 475 25.11 48.01 -26.90
N LEU A 476 24.02 47.23 -27.05
CA LEU A 476 22.95 47.10 -26.04
C LEU A 476 22.15 45.80 -26.28
N ASP A 477 22.38 44.79 -25.44
CA ASP A 477 21.69 43.50 -25.43
C ASP A 477 20.31 43.58 -24.76
N THR A 478 19.26 43.18 -25.48
CA THR A 478 17.98 42.73 -24.91
C THR A 478 17.79 41.24 -25.17
N LYS A 479 17.96 40.45 -24.10
CA LYS A 479 17.69 39.01 -24.01
C LYS A 479 16.21 38.70 -24.24
N MET A 480 15.92 37.86 -25.25
CA MET A 480 14.71 37.03 -25.31
C MET A 480 15.08 35.58 -24.97
N ASP A 481 14.20 34.95 -24.19
CA ASP A 481 14.35 33.64 -23.58
C ASP A 481 14.46 32.48 -24.59
N SER A 482 15.54 31.72 -24.47
CA SER A 482 15.66 30.38 -25.06
C SER A 482 15.73 29.34 -23.93
N LYS A 483 14.80 28.38 -23.96
CA LYS A 483 14.77 27.18 -23.11
C LYS A 483 16.02 26.31 -23.40
N PRO A 484 16.79 25.86 -22.40
CA PRO A 484 17.88 24.93 -22.64
C PRO A 484 17.35 23.50 -22.72
N SER A 485 17.45 22.90 -23.90
CA SER A 485 17.43 21.45 -24.10
C SER A 485 18.80 20.89 -23.72
N PHE A 486 18.89 20.20 -22.58
CA PHE A 486 20.13 19.55 -22.17
C PHE A 486 20.37 18.26 -22.98
N LYS A 487 21.32 18.36 -23.91
CA LYS A 487 21.97 17.25 -24.60
C LYS A 487 22.71 16.37 -23.58
N ARG A 488 22.46 15.05 -23.59
CA ARG A 488 23.30 14.04 -22.93
C ARG A 488 24.47 13.70 -23.85
N SER A 489 25.69 14.09 -23.45
CA SER A 489 26.92 13.41 -23.92
C SER A 489 28.07 13.62 -22.93
N GLY A 490 28.76 12.51 -22.61
CA GLY A 490 30.20 12.48 -22.33
C GLY A 490 30.64 12.78 -20.88
N SER A 491 30.96 11.71 -20.15
CA SER A 491 31.90 11.62 -19.02
C SER A 491 31.92 12.81 -18.03
N VAL A 492 31.15 12.70 -16.96
CA VAL A 492 31.22 13.61 -15.80
C VAL A 492 31.90 12.87 -14.64
N ASN A 493 32.82 13.56 -13.96
CA ASN A 493 33.63 13.05 -12.85
C ASN A 493 32.76 12.46 -11.73
N GLN A 494 32.94 11.16 -11.40
CA GLN A 494 32.27 10.48 -10.28
C GLN A 494 32.40 11.24 -8.92
N LYS A 495 33.47 12.04 -8.76
CA LYS A 495 33.68 12.87 -7.57
C LYS A 495 32.68 14.02 -7.45
N GLU A 496 32.29 14.67 -8.54
CA GLU A 496 31.33 15.79 -8.52
C GLU A 496 29.91 15.30 -8.25
N GLU A 497 29.49 14.19 -8.85
CA GLU A 497 28.17 13.58 -8.63
C GLU A 497 28.01 13.11 -7.18
N SER A 498 29.06 12.50 -6.61
CA SER A 498 29.08 12.10 -5.20
C SER A 498 29.07 13.29 -4.22
N GLN A 499 29.60 14.45 -4.61
CA GLN A 499 29.52 15.68 -3.81
C GLN A 499 28.12 16.29 -3.86
N ILE A 500 27.48 16.34 -5.03
CA ILE A 500 26.09 16.83 -5.19
C ILE A 500 25.11 15.94 -4.40
N LEU A 501 25.31 14.62 -4.43
CA LEU A 501 24.52 13.66 -3.65
C LEU A 501 24.70 13.84 -2.13
N ARG A 502 25.93 14.10 -1.65
CA ARG A 502 26.19 14.43 -0.23
C ARG A 502 25.52 15.72 0.20
N MET A 503 25.51 16.77 -0.64
CA MET A 503 24.89 18.05 -0.31
C MET A 503 23.36 17.97 -0.17
N LYS A 504 22.72 16.97 -0.79
CA LYS A 504 21.27 16.70 -0.67
C LYS A 504 20.92 15.75 0.48
N GLN A 505 21.91 15.20 1.18
CA GLN A 505 21.68 14.13 2.14
C GLN A 505 21.29 14.67 3.52
N LYS A 506 20.06 14.37 3.95
CA LYS A 506 19.54 14.77 5.26
C LYS A 506 20.01 13.85 6.40
N TYR A 507 20.34 12.61 6.08
CA TYR A 507 20.67 11.58 7.04
C TYR A 507 21.97 10.86 6.69
N GLU A 508 22.64 10.33 7.71
CA GLU A 508 23.76 9.41 7.62
C GLU A 508 23.40 8.12 8.38
N LEU A 509 23.74 6.97 7.81
CA LEU A 509 23.52 5.66 8.45
C LEU A 509 24.78 5.21 9.17
N ILE A 510 24.63 4.75 10.41
CA ILE A 510 25.70 4.26 11.28
C ILE A 510 25.56 2.74 11.43
N ASP A 511 26.67 2.06 11.73
CA ASP A 511 26.81 0.60 11.90
C ASP A 511 25.54 -0.11 12.36
N LEU A 512 24.92 -0.85 11.44
CA LEU A 512 23.71 -1.62 11.72
C LEU A 512 24.06 -2.99 12.34
N PRO A 513 23.14 -3.59 13.12
CA PRO A 513 23.28 -4.96 13.57
C PRO A 513 23.46 -5.95 12.40
N HIS A 514 24.26 -7.00 12.63
CA HIS A 514 24.58 -8.00 11.61
C HIS A 514 23.37 -8.79 11.09
N ASP A 515 22.30 -8.90 11.86
CA ASP A 515 21.05 -9.57 11.49
C ASP A 515 20.06 -8.65 10.74
N ALA A 516 20.34 -7.34 10.70
CA ALA A 516 19.52 -6.36 10.00
C ALA A 516 19.57 -6.57 8.48
N ARG A 517 18.41 -6.44 7.84
CA ARG A 517 18.21 -6.56 6.38
C ARG A 517 17.30 -5.44 5.91
N PRO A 518 17.69 -4.16 6.12
CA PRO A 518 16.78 -3.06 5.91
C PRO A 518 16.31 -3.00 4.45
N LEU A 519 15.04 -2.70 4.26
CA LEU A 519 14.43 -2.61 2.93
C LEU A 519 14.50 -1.17 2.40
N LEU A 520 15.18 -0.94 1.29
CA LEU A 520 15.16 0.34 0.56
C LEU A 520 14.02 0.31 -0.46
N VAL A 521 13.12 1.30 -0.41
CA VAL A 521 11.90 1.33 -1.21
C VAL A 521 11.96 2.47 -2.22
N PHE A 522 11.69 2.16 -3.48
CA PHE A 522 11.49 3.14 -4.55
C PHE A 522 10.05 3.12 -5.04
N ILE A 523 9.39 4.28 -5.10
CA ILE A 523 8.00 4.42 -5.50
C ILE A 523 7.89 5.33 -6.71
N ASN A 524 7.39 4.82 -7.83
CA ASN A 524 7.05 5.63 -8.99
C ASN A 524 5.56 6.02 -8.93
N LYS A 525 5.24 7.28 -8.60
CA LYS A 525 3.85 7.74 -8.51
C LYS A 525 3.11 7.76 -9.84
N LYS A 526 3.81 7.79 -10.97
CA LYS A 526 3.21 7.71 -12.30
C LYS A 526 2.74 6.29 -12.65
N SER A 527 3.24 5.28 -11.95
CA SER A 527 2.82 3.89 -12.10
C SER A 527 1.58 3.61 -11.24
N GLY A 528 0.61 2.90 -11.82
CA GLY A 528 -0.51 2.31 -11.06
C GLY A 528 -1.53 3.30 -10.54
N ALA A 529 -2.58 3.54 -11.32
CA ALA A 529 -3.83 4.17 -10.90
C ALA A 529 -3.72 5.46 -10.05
N GLN A 530 -2.55 6.12 -10.05
CA GLN A 530 -2.20 7.23 -9.15
C GLN A 530 -2.37 6.93 -7.66
N ARG A 531 -2.14 5.69 -7.21
CA ARG A 531 -2.18 5.30 -5.77
C ARG A 531 -0.86 5.56 -5.02
N GLY A 532 0.14 6.13 -5.68
CA GLY A 532 1.50 6.29 -5.15
C GLY A 532 1.57 7.03 -3.81
N ASP A 533 0.77 8.08 -3.60
CA ASP A 533 0.76 8.83 -2.33
C ASP A 533 0.25 7.99 -1.14
N SER A 534 -0.83 7.23 -1.37
CA SER A 534 -1.41 6.35 -0.35
C SER A 534 -0.45 5.20 -0.02
N LEU A 535 0.18 4.62 -1.05
CA LEU A 535 1.17 3.57 -0.90
C LEU A 535 2.41 4.07 -0.13
N GLY A 536 2.96 5.22 -0.51
CA GLY A 536 4.11 5.83 0.16
C GLY A 536 3.83 6.14 1.62
N GLN A 537 2.65 6.69 1.93
CA GLN A 537 2.24 6.91 3.32
C GLN A 537 2.17 5.61 4.12
N ARG A 538 1.61 4.54 3.55
CA ARG A 538 1.55 3.24 4.24
C ARG A 538 2.91 2.62 4.45
N LEU A 539 3.81 2.73 3.49
CA LEU A 539 5.20 2.27 3.65
C LEU A 539 5.96 3.11 4.67
N ASN A 540 5.73 4.43 4.74
CA ASN A 540 6.27 5.28 5.82
C ASN A 540 5.72 4.93 7.21
N LEU A 541 4.48 4.41 7.28
CA LEU A 541 3.91 3.89 8.53
C LEU A 541 4.59 2.58 8.96
N LEU A 542 4.85 1.65 8.02
CA LEU A 542 5.41 0.33 8.30
C LEU A 542 6.93 0.32 8.46
N LEU A 543 7.64 1.17 7.70
CA LEU A 543 9.11 1.25 7.64
C LEU A 543 9.62 2.60 8.15
N ASN A 544 10.93 2.75 8.35
CA ASN A 544 11.49 4.08 8.63
C ASN A 544 11.30 4.98 7.38
N PRO A 545 10.81 6.23 7.50
CA PRO A 545 10.66 7.12 6.36
C PRO A 545 11.96 7.38 5.57
N VAL A 546 13.12 7.17 6.18
CA VAL A 546 14.44 7.23 5.52
C VAL A 546 14.63 6.16 4.45
N GLN A 547 13.82 5.10 4.49
CA GLN A 547 13.85 3.98 3.55
C GLN A 547 13.01 4.22 2.30
N VAL A 548 12.12 5.22 2.29
CA VAL A 548 11.09 5.36 1.24
C VAL A 548 11.40 6.55 0.34
N PHE A 549 11.78 6.27 -0.90
CA PHE A 549 12.13 7.26 -1.91
C PHE A 549 11.10 7.31 -3.02
N GLU A 550 10.64 8.51 -3.32
CA GLU A 550 9.81 8.78 -4.48
C GLU A 550 10.69 9.02 -5.71
N LEU A 551 10.39 8.31 -6.79
CA LEU A 551 11.05 8.49 -8.08
C LEU A 551 10.31 9.55 -8.89
N SER A 552 11.06 10.49 -9.44
CA SER A 552 10.56 11.56 -10.30
C SER A 552 11.59 11.94 -11.36
N SER A 553 11.23 12.80 -12.31
CA SER A 553 12.18 13.27 -13.32
C SER A 553 13.36 14.06 -12.74
N THR A 554 13.26 14.57 -11.50
CA THR A 554 14.29 15.36 -10.82
C THR A 554 15.05 14.60 -9.74
N GLN A 555 14.53 13.44 -9.31
CA GLN A 555 15.11 12.59 -8.28
C GLN A 555 15.05 11.13 -8.69
N GLY A 556 16.20 10.55 -9.01
CA GLY A 556 16.35 9.15 -9.36
C GLY A 556 16.74 8.26 -8.17
N PRO A 557 16.90 6.93 -8.42
CA PRO A 557 17.23 5.94 -7.39
C PRO A 557 18.60 6.17 -6.74
N GLU A 558 19.49 6.91 -7.39
CA GLU A 558 20.88 7.14 -6.98
C GLU A 558 20.98 7.75 -5.58
N VAL A 559 20.03 8.61 -5.20
CA VAL A 559 19.99 9.24 -3.87
C VAL A 559 19.82 8.19 -2.76
N GLY A 560 18.88 7.25 -2.95
CA GLY A 560 18.63 6.19 -1.99
C GLY A 560 19.77 5.16 -1.94
N LEU A 561 20.26 4.75 -3.12
CA LEU A 561 21.39 3.83 -3.22
C LEU A 561 22.66 4.39 -2.59
N PHE A 562 22.92 5.69 -2.76
CA PHE A 562 24.05 6.37 -2.15
C PHE A 562 23.96 6.42 -0.61
N LEU A 563 22.75 6.56 -0.06
CA LEU A 563 22.52 6.48 1.39
C LEU A 563 22.79 5.08 1.94
N PHE A 564 22.37 4.05 1.21
CA PHE A 564 22.51 2.65 1.61
C PHE A 564 23.84 2.01 1.21
N ARG A 565 24.75 2.73 0.54
CA ARG A 565 25.97 2.15 -0.03
C ARG A 565 26.93 1.46 0.97
N LYS A 566 26.85 1.84 2.25
CA LYS A 566 27.65 1.24 3.34
C LYS A 566 26.89 0.18 4.12
N VAL A 567 25.60 0.00 3.86
CA VAL A 567 24.75 -0.94 4.57
C VAL A 567 24.97 -2.33 3.96
N PRO A 568 25.40 -3.33 4.75
CA PRO A 568 25.50 -4.70 4.25
C PRO A 568 24.12 -5.33 4.10
N HIS A 569 23.97 -6.23 3.12
CA HIS A 569 22.79 -7.11 2.94
C HIS A 569 21.42 -6.42 2.96
N PHE A 570 21.34 -5.14 2.55
CA PHE A 570 20.04 -4.49 2.38
C PHE A 570 19.31 -5.04 1.16
N ARG A 571 17.97 -4.96 1.17
CA ARG A 571 17.10 -5.39 0.08
C ARG A 571 16.48 -4.18 -0.60
N VAL A 572 16.08 -4.29 -1.85
CA VAL A 572 15.38 -3.21 -2.57
C VAL A 572 13.95 -3.66 -2.91
N LEU A 573 12.98 -2.76 -2.73
CA LEU A 573 11.61 -2.92 -3.21
C LEU A 573 11.29 -1.82 -4.23
N VAL A 574 10.92 -2.22 -5.45
CA VAL A 574 10.47 -1.31 -6.50
C VAL A 574 8.96 -1.37 -6.62
N CYS A 575 8.28 -0.28 -6.28
CA CYS A 575 6.85 -0.08 -6.46
C CYS A 575 6.60 0.60 -7.82
N GLY A 576 6.40 -0.20 -8.86
CA GLY A 576 6.31 0.29 -10.24
C GLY A 576 5.90 -0.78 -11.24
N GLY A 577 6.05 -0.47 -12.53
CA GLY A 577 6.00 -1.46 -13.61
C GLY A 577 7.40 -1.83 -14.10
N ASP A 578 7.48 -2.66 -15.14
CA ASP A 578 8.74 -3.22 -15.66
C ASP A 578 9.79 -2.14 -15.99
N GLY A 579 9.42 -1.06 -16.68
CA GLY A 579 10.33 0.05 -16.96
C GLY A 579 10.89 0.77 -15.71
N THR A 580 10.12 0.80 -14.61
CA THR A 580 10.63 1.36 -13.33
C THR A 580 11.66 0.43 -12.70
N VAL A 581 11.45 -0.88 -12.80
CA VAL A 581 12.41 -1.89 -12.33
C VAL A 581 13.70 -1.77 -13.14
N GLY A 582 13.61 -1.67 -14.47
CA GLY A 582 14.77 -1.45 -15.33
C GLY A 582 15.57 -0.19 -14.97
N TRP A 583 14.90 0.92 -14.63
CA TRP A 583 15.58 2.13 -14.18
C TRP A 583 16.36 1.92 -12.88
N VAL A 584 15.76 1.26 -11.88
CA VAL A 584 16.44 0.97 -10.61
C VAL A 584 17.61 -0.01 -10.81
N LEU A 585 17.46 -1.03 -11.65
CA LEU A 585 18.54 -1.97 -11.97
C LEU A 585 19.74 -1.27 -12.64
N ASN A 586 19.48 -0.38 -13.60
CA ASN A 586 20.53 0.44 -14.21
C ASN A 586 21.27 1.32 -13.19
N ALA A 587 20.53 1.88 -12.21
CA ALA A 587 21.13 2.68 -11.15
C ALA A 587 21.99 1.81 -10.21
N ILE A 588 21.56 0.59 -9.88
CA ILE A 588 22.34 -0.36 -9.07
C ILE A 588 23.65 -0.73 -9.77
N ASP A 589 23.60 -1.07 -11.06
CA ASP A 589 24.81 -1.37 -11.85
C ASP A 589 25.81 -0.22 -11.81
N SER A 590 25.31 1.01 -11.95
CA SER A 590 26.14 2.22 -11.98
C SER A 590 26.86 2.50 -10.65
N GLN A 591 26.39 1.94 -9.53
CA GLN A 591 27.02 2.12 -8.21
C GLN A 591 28.19 1.15 -7.96
N ASN A 592 28.39 0.13 -8.80
CA ASN A 592 29.48 -0.85 -8.67
C ASN A 592 29.58 -1.50 -7.27
N PHE A 593 28.44 -1.93 -6.72
CA PHE A 593 28.41 -2.67 -5.46
C PHE A 593 29.25 -3.95 -5.52
N VAL A 594 30.03 -4.22 -4.47
CA VAL A 594 30.75 -5.49 -4.32
C VAL A 594 29.76 -6.66 -4.26
N SER A 595 28.69 -6.48 -3.48
CA SER A 595 27.53 -7.38 -3.44
C SER A 595 26.28 -6.54 -3.73
N PRO A 596 25.78 -6.53 -4.97
CA PRO A 596 24.56 -5.80 -5.32
C PRO A 596 23.34 -6.29 -4.52
N PRO A 597 22.44 -5.39 -4.09
CA PRO A 597 21.26 -5.77 -3.32
C PRO A 597 20.22 -6.49 -4.20
N PRO A 598 19.53 -7.53 -3.68
CA PRO A 598 18.49 -8.19 -4.44
C PRO A 598 17.20 -7.34 -4.48
N VAL A 599 16.48 -7.40 -5.60
CA VAL A 599 15.32 -6.53 -5.89
C VAL A 599 14.00 -7.31 -5.87
N ALA A 600 13.06 -6.89 -5.03
CA ALA A 600 11.64 -7.29 -5.07
C ALA A 600 10.80 -6.27 -5.84
N ILE A 601 9.65 -6.71 -6.36
CA ILE A 601 8.74 -5.87 -7.13
C ILE A 601 7.37 -5.84 -6.46
N LEU A 602 6.84 -4.65 -6.21
CA LEU A 602 5.42 -4.46 -5.94
C LEU A 602 4.72 -4.04 -7.24
N PRO A 603 3.90 -4.92 -7.85
CA PRO A 603 3.39 -4.74 -9.22
C PRO A 603 2.35 -3.61 -9.26
N ALA A 604 2.80 -2.42 -9.64
CA ALA A 604 1.97 -1.23 -9.81
C ALA A 604 1.81 -0.84 -11.29
N GLY A 605 2.53 -1.47 -12.23
CA GLY A 605 2.37 -1.25 -13.67
C GLY A 605 1.12 -1.92 -14.28
N THR A 606 0.98 -1.81 -15.61
CA THR A 606 -0.13 -2.45 -16.36
C THR A 606 0.16 -3.92 -16.66
N GLY A 607 1.34 -4.23 -17.22
CA GLY A 607 1.79 -5.58 -17.59
C GLY A 607 2.33 -6.38 -16.40
N ASN A 608 3.43 -5.87 -15.80
CA ASN A 608 4.12 -6.45 -14.65
C ASN A 608 4.64 -7.87 -14.91
N ASP A 609 5.14 -8.12 -16.11
CA ASP A 609 5.57 -9.45 -16.55
C ASP A 609 6.72 -9.99 -15.70
N LEU A 610 7.70 -9.15 -15.36
CA LEU A 610 8.80 -9.57 -14.49
C LEU A 610 8.32 -9.89 -13.06
N ALA A 611 7.34 -9.15 -12.55
CA ALA A 611 6.75 -9.42 -11.25
C ALA A 611 5.98 -10.75 -11.22
N ARG A 612 5.43 -11.20 -12.35
CA ARG A 612 4.74 -12.48 -12.47
C ARG A 612 5.70 -13.65 -12.45
N VAL A 613 6.79 -13.55 -13.21
CA VAL A 613 7.86 -14.56 -13.25
C VAL A 613 8.52 -14.73 -11.89
N LEU A 614 8.67 -13.62 -11.14
CA LEU A 614 9.18 -13.62 -9.76
C LEU A 614 8.10 -13.94 -8.70
N SER A 615 6.90 -14.34 -9.12
CA SER A 615 5.79 -14.75 -8.28
C SER A 615 5.24 -13.66 -7.34
N TRP A 616 5.49 -12.36 -7.61
CA TRP A 616 4.88 -11.22 -6.89
C TRP A 616 3.47 -10.89 -7.41
N GLY A 617 3.10 -11.43 -8.56
CA GLY A 617 1.76 -11.35 -9.14
C GLY A 617 1.57 -10.17 -10.10
N GLY A 618 0.35 -10.04 -10.62
CA GLY A 618 0.05 -9.15 -11.74
C GLY A 618 -0.37 -7.74 -11.40
N GLY A 619 -0.59 -7.39 -10.12
CA GLY A 619 -1.09 -6.07 -9.75
C GLY A 619 -1.44 -5.91 -8.27
N LEU A 620 -1.55 -4.65 -7.83
CA LEU A 620 -1.81 -4.29 -6.43
C LEU A 620 -3.13 -4.89 -5.86
N GLY A 621 -4.14 -5.12 -6.70
CA GLY A 621 -5.39 -5.75 -6.26
C GLY A 621 -5.25 -7.22 -5.84
N SER A 622 -4.18 -7.91 -6.28
CA SER A 622 -3.84 -9.25 -5.76
C SER A 622 -3.23 -9.15 -4.37
N VAL A 623 -2.35 -8.16 -4.18
CA VAL A 623 -1.68 -7.86 -2.90
C VAL A 623 -2.70 -7.50 -1.82
N GLU A 624 -3.67 -6.63 -2.13
CA GLU A 624 -4.74 -6.26 -1.20
C GLU A 624 -5.57 -7.48 -0.76
N ARG A 625 -5.85 -8.43 -1.67
CA ARG A 625 -6.59 -9.67 -1.36
C ARG A 625 -5.79 -10.67 -0.52
N GLN A 626 -4.46 -10.67 -0.67
CA GLN A 626 -3.55 -11.57 0.04
C GLN A 626 -3.12 -11.03 1.42
N GLY A 627 -3.78 -10.00 1.97
CA GLY A 627 -3.46 -9.47 3.29
C GLY A 627 -2.59 -8.21 3.29
N GLY A 628 -2.51 -7.50 2.16
CA GLY A 628 -1.94 -6.16 2.06
C GLY A 628 -0.42 -6.08 2.24
N LEU A 629 0.09 -4.89 2.54
CA LEU A 629 1.53 -4.61 2.60
C LEU A 629 2.27 -5.35 3.71
N CYS A 630 1.64 -5.63 4.86
CA CYS A 630 2.28 -6.42 5.92
C CYS A 630 2.65 -7.82 5.42
N THR A 631 1.76 -8.44 4.63
CA THR A 631 2.00 -9.76 4.03
C THR A 631 3.09 -9.70 2.96
N VAL A 632 3.14 -8.61 2.18
CA VAL A 632 4.24 -8.38 1.23
C VAL A 632 5.58 -8.26 1.95
N LEU A 633 5.66 -7.48 3.02
CA LEU A 633 6.89 -7.35 3.80
C LEU A 633 7.32 -8.70 4.38
N HIS A 634 6.39 -9.48 4.92
CA HIS A 634 6.67 -10.84 5.37
C HIS A 634 7.22 -11.75 4.25
N HIS A 635 6.62 -11.69 3.06
CA HIS A 635 7.12 -12.42 1.90
C HIS A 635 8.49 -11.92 1.41
N ILE A 636 8.76 -10.61 1.47
CA ILE A 636 10.06 -10.03 1.11
C ILE A 636 11.14 -10.49 2.06
N GLU A 637 10.87 -10.56 3.36
CA GLU A 637 11.81 -11.06 4.37
C GLU A 637 12.21 -12.51 4.08
N ASN A 638 11.24 -13.34 3.70
CA ASN A 638 11.42 -14.77 3.45
C ASN A 638 11.60 -15.13 1.96
N ALA A 639 11.84 -14.15 1.09
CA ALA A 639 12.00 -14.39 -0.34
C ALA A 639 13.34 -15.06 -0.66
N ALA A 640 13.33 -15.92 -1.67
CA ALA A 640 14.52 -16.51 -2.24
C ALA A 640 15.24 -15.50 -3.14
N VAL A 641 16.56 -15.54 -3.18
CA VAL A 641 17.35 -14.79 -4.17
C VAL A 641 17.46 -15.62 -5.44
N THR A 642 17.08 -15.05 -6.57
CA THR A 642 17.27 -15.60 -7.92
C THR A 642 18.01 -14.60 -8.80
N ILE A 643 18.28 -14.97 -10.04
CA ILE A 643 19.06 -14.19 -11.00
C ILE A 643 18.19 -13.83 -12.19
N LEU A 644 18.48 -12.65 -12.74
CA LEU A 644 17.92 -12.16 -13.98
C LEU A 644 19.07 -11.77 -14.89
N ASP A 645 19.17 -12.40 -16.05
CA ASP A 645 20.04 -11.94 -17.13
C ASP A 645 19.58 -10.61 -17.67
N ARG A 646 20.55 -9.76 -17.95
CA ARG A 646 20.34 -8.42 -18.47
C ARG A 646 21.10 -8.30 -19.78
N TRP A 647 20.45 -7.67 -20.74
CA TRP A 647 20.88 -7.70 -22.13
C TRP A 647 21.13 -6.28 -22.62
N LYS A 648 22.28 -6.08 -23.25
CA LYS A 648 22.66 -4.82 -23.88
C LYS A 648 22.15 -4.82 -25.31
N VAL A 649 21.40 -3.78 -25.65
CA VAL A 649 20.88 -3.53 -26.99
C VAL A 649 21.60 -2.33 -27.59
N ALA A 650 22.44 -2.57 -28.59
CA ALA A 650 23.17 -1.55 -29.32
C ALA A 650 22.52 -1.31 -30.69
N ILE A 651 22.23 -0.05 -30.98
CA ILE A 651 21.70 0.38 -32.28
C ILE A 651 22.87 0.93 -33.09
N VAL A 652 23.25 0.22 -34.15
CA VAL A 652 24.39 0.57 -35.01
C VAL A 652 23.92 0.85 -36.43
N ASN A 653 24.62 1.73 -37.13
CA ASN A 653 24.38 1.97 -38.55
C ASN A 653 24.97 0.83 -39.41
N GLN A 654 24.73 0.88 -40.72
CA GLN A 654 25.26 -0.10 -41.68
C GLN A 654 26.80 -0.14 -41.75
N GLN A 655 27.50 0.88 -41.22
CA GLN A 655 28.96 0.94 -41.14
C GLN A 655 29.50 0.50 -39.75
N GLY A 656 28.64 -0.04 -38.87
CA GLY A 656 29.00 -0.48 -37.52
C GLY A 656 29.17 0.64 -36.49
N LYS A 657 28.90 1.89 -36.86
CA LYS A 657 28.96 3.04 -35.93
C LYS A 657 27.69 3.09 -35.08
N GLN A 658 27.88 3.20 -33.77
CA GLN A 658 26.78 3.34 -32.82
C GLN A 658 25.99 4.64 -33.04
N LEU A 659 24.67 4.52 -33.21
CA LEU A 659 23.76 5.63 -33.49
C LEU A 659 23.21 6.28 -32.22
N GLN A 660 22.98 5.48 -31.17
CA GLN A 660 22.42 5.93 -29.90
C GLN A 660 23.12 5.20 -28.74
N PRO A 661 23.13 5.77 -27.51
CA PRO A 661 23.60 5.06 -26.33
C PRO A 661 22.91 3.69 -26.20
N PRO A 662 23.60 2.66 -25.69
CA PRO A 662 23.00 1.33 -25.57
C PRO A 662 21.79 1.39 -24.64
N LYS A 663 20.75 0.64 -24.98
CA LYS A 663 19.61 0.38 -24.11
C LYS A 663 19.83 -0.95 -23.40
N PHE A 664 19.12 -1.17 -22.30
CA PHE A 664 19.18 -2.42 -21.55
C PHE A 664 17.80 -3.05 -21.49
N MET A 665 17.75 -4.34 -21.83
CA MET A 665 16.55 -5.17 -21.85
C MET A 665 16.62 -6.18 -20.70
N ASN A 666 15.50 -6.37 -20.01
CA ASN A 666 15.36 -7.33 -18.92
C ASN A 666 14.30 -8.39 -19.25
N ASN A 667 13.25 -8.02 -19.99
CA ASN A 667 12.13 -8.90 -20.29
C ASN A 667 12.17 -9.34 -21.76
N TYR A 668 11.99 -8.38 -22.67
CA TYR A 668 11.88 -8.68 -24.09
C TYR A 668 12.00 -7.43 -24.97
N LEU A 669 12.36 -7.65 -26.24
CA LEU A 669 12.42 -6.65 -27.31
C LEU A 669 11.50 -7.12 -28.44
N GLY A 670 10.59 -6.25 -28.88
CA GLY A 670 9.68 -6.52 -30.01
C GLY A 670 9.93 -5.55 -31.17
N ILE A 671 9.81 -6.06 -32.41
CA ILE A 671 9.83 -5.29 -33.66
C ILE A 671 8.62 -5.69 -34.50
N GLY A 672 7.88 -4.72 -35.04
CA GLY A 672 6.70 -4.96 -35.89
C GLY A 672 5.37 -4.79 -35.15
N CYS A 673 4.40 -5.68 -35.40
CA CYS A 673 3.00 -5.51 -34.96
C CYS A 673 2.83 -5.31 -33.44
N ASP A 674 3.58 -6.06 -32.61
CA ASP A 674 3.56 -5.88 -31.15
C ASP A 674 4.03 -4.47 -30.73
N ALA A 675 5.19 -4.07 -31.24
CA ALA A 675 5.77 -2.78 -30.94
C ALA A 675 4.88 -1.62 -31.40
N LYS A 676 4.13 -1.82 -32.50
CA LYS A 676 3.14 -0.86 -32.98
C LYS A 676 2.00 -0.65 -31.98
N VAL A 677 1.43 -1.73 -31.44
CA VAL A 677 0.38 -1.64 -30.41
C VAL A 677 0.91 -0.94 -29.16
N ALA A 678 2.13 -1.28 -28.72
CA ALA A 678 2.77 -0.59 -27.60
C ALA A 678 2.94 0.91 -27.87
N LEU A 679 3.40 1.28 -29.08
CA LEU A 679 3.60 2.67 -29.51
C LEU A 679 2.28 3.46 -29.53
N ASP A 680 1.22 2.88 -30.07
CA ASP A 680 -0.08 3.55 -30.16
C ASP A 680 -0.67 3.79 -28.77
N ILE A 681 -0.49 2.86 -27.84
CA ILE A 681 -0.88 3.05 -26.45
C ILE A 681 -0.02 4.10 -25.75
N HIS A 682 1.29 4.13 -26.03
CA HIS A 682 2.19 5.15 -25.49
C HIS A 682 1.75 6.55 -25.92
N ASN A 683 1.53 6.77 -27.22
CA ASN A 683 1.05 8.04 -27.77
C ASN A 683 -0.31 8.43 -27.16
N LEU A 684 -1.24 7.47 -27.06
CA LEU A 684 -2.55 7.71 -26.43
C LEU A 684 -2.41 8.13 -24.96
N ARG A 685 -1.42 7.59 -24.24
CA ARG A 685 -1.11 7.94 -22.85
C ARG A 685 -0.50 9.31 -22.70
N GLU A 686 0.33 9.73 -23.65
CA GLU A 686 0.90 11.08 -23.68
C GLU A 686 -0.16 12.13 -24.02
N GLU A 687 -1.05 11.82 -24.97
CA GLU A 687 -2.13 12.72 -25.39
C GLU A 687 -3.27 12.83 -24.37
N ASN A 688 -3.61 11.73 -23.70
CA ASN A 688 -4.78 11.63 -22.81
C ASN A 688 -4.44 10.94 -21.48
N PRO A 689 -3.56 11.52 -20.64
CA PRO A 689 -3.09 10.89 -19.41
C PRO A 689 -4.21 10.57 -18.41
N GLU A 690 -5.32 11.31 -18.46
CA GLU A 690 -6.51 11.11 -17.61
C GLU A 690 -7.26 9.81 -17.89
N LYS A 691 -7.11 9.22 -19.09
CA LYS A 691 -7.70 7.91 -19.42
C LYS A 691 -6.98 6.75 -18.73
N PHE A 692 -5.73 6.96 -18.28
CA PHE A 692 -4.86 5.93 -17.70
C PHE A 692 -4.88 5.93 -16.16
N TYR A 693 -6.08 5.96 -15.57
CA TYR A 693 -6.27 6.09 -14.12
C TYR A 693 -6.46 4.76 -13.38
N ASN A 694 -6.53 3.61 -14.07
CA ASN A 694 -6.67 2.29 -13.43
C ASN A 694 -6.04 1.20 -14.28
N GLN A 695 -5.32 0.25 -13.67
CA GLN A 695 -4.69 -0.89 -14.33
C GLN A 695 -5.66 -1.70 -15.20
N PHE A 696 -6.88 -1.96 -14.70
CA PHE A 696 -7.89 -2.69 -15.47
C PHE A 696 -8.34 -1.92 -16.72
N MET A 697 -8.57 -0.61 -16.59
CA MET A 697 -8.92 0.24 -17.73
C MET A 697 -7.77 0.36 -18.73
N ASN A 698 -6.53 0.41 -18.25
CA ASN A 698 -5.36 0.39 -19.12
C ASN A 698 -5.35 -0.88 -19.98
N LYS A 699 -5.57 -2.06 -19.39
CA LYS A 699 -5.66 -3.33 -20.15
C LYS A 699 -6.77 -3.32 -21.20
N VAL A 700 -7.93 -2.75 -20.88
CA VAL A 700 -9.03 -2.58 -21.84
C VAL A 700 -8.62 -1.67 -23.01
N LEU A 701 -7.88 -0.59 -22.73
CA LEU A 701 -7.34 0.28 -23.79
C LEU A 701 -6.35 -0.48 -24.68
N TYR A 702 -5.44 -1.28 -24.10
CA TYR A 702 -4.53 -2.14 -24.87
C TYR A 702 -5.28 -3.11 -25.80
N ALA A 703 -6.32 -3.78 -25.28
CA ALA A 703 -7.15 -4.66 -26.09
C ALA A 703 -7.87 -3.91 -27.23
N ARG A 704 -8.36 -2.71 -26.96
CA ARG A 704 -9.04 -1.87 -27.97
C ARG A 704 -8.09 -1.42 -29.08
N GLU A 705 -6.91 -0.90 -28.74
CA GLU A 705 -5.94 -0.46 -29.75
C GLU A 705 -5.37 -1.65 -30.53
N GLY A 706 -5.10 -2.77 -29.85
CA GLY A 706 -4.77 -4.03 -30.53
C GLY A 706 -5.84 -4.44 -31.54
N ALA A 707 -7.12 -4.41 -31.15
CA ALA A 707 -8.23 -4.79 -32.04
C ALA A 707 -8.35 -3.90 -33.29
N LYS A 708 -8.03 -2.59 -33.21
CA LYS A 708 -8.02 -1.70 -34.39
C LYS A 708 -6.99 -2.14 -35.43
N SER A 709 -5.84 -2.62 -34.99
CA SER A 709 -4.74 -3.03 -35.87
C SER A 709 -4.94 -4.39 -36.55
N ILE A 710 -5.97 -5.17 -36.16
CA ILE A 710 -6.23 -6.50 -36.75
C ILE A 710 -6.58 -6.43 -38.25
N MET A 711 -7.18 -5.31 -38.69
CA MET A 711 -7.56 -5.11 -40.10
C MET A 711 -6.48 -4.40 -40.93
N ASP A 712 -5.33 -4.08 -40.32
CA ASP A 712 -4.28 -3.28 -40.90
C ASP A 712 -3.21 -4.17 -41.57
N ARG A 713 -2.97 -3.99 -42.87
CA ARG A 713 -1.93 -4.74 -43.62
C ARG A 713 -0.55 -4.06 -43.59
N THR A 714 -0.31 -3.17 -42.62
CA THR A 714 0.92 -2.36 -42.50
C THR A 714 2.21 -3.20 -42.52
N PHE A 715 2.18 -4.46 -42.07
CA PHE A 715 3.37 -5.31 -41.96
C PHE A 715 3.44 -6.46 -42.97
N ALA A 716 2.68 -6.42 -44.07
CA ALA A 716 2.72 -7.48 -45.08
C ALA A 716 4.11 -7.69 -45.72
N ASP A 717 4.92 -6.62 -45.81
CA ASP A 717 6.28 -6.68 -46.34
C ASP A 717 7.34 -6.90 -45.26
N PHE A 718 6.94 -7.08 -43.99
CA PHE A 718 7.85 -7.18 -42.85
C PHE A 718 8.95 -8.22 -43.04
N PRO A 719 8.68 -9.43 -43.53
CA PRO A 719 9.72 -10.46 -43.70
C PRO A 719 10.87 -10.00 -44.62
N TRP A 720 10.61 -9.14 -45.61
CA TRP A 720 11.62 -8.64 -46.55
C TRP A 720 12.32 -7.38 -46.02
N GLN A 721 11.81 -6.79 -44.94
CA GLN A 721 12.36 -5.61 -44.30
C GLN A 721 13.29 -5.93 -43.13
N VAL A 722 13.40 -7.21 -42.74
CA VAL A 722 14.25 -7.66 -41.65
C VAL A 722 15.14 -8.84 -42.03
N ARG A 723 16.31 -8.91 -41.39
CA ARG A 723 17.18 -10.10 -41.36
C ARG A 723 17.59 -10.38 -39.94
N VAL A 724 17.49 -11.64 -39.54
CA VAL A 724 17.78 -12.08 -38.17
C VAL A 724 18.97 -13.03 -38.23
N GLU A 725 19.98 -12.75 -37.41
CA GLU A 725 21.15 -13.60 -37.20
C GLU A 725 21.21 -13.95 -35.71
N VAL A 726 21.37 -15.23 -35.40
CA VAL A 726 21.52 -15.75 -34.04
C VAL A 726 22.82 -16.55 -33.98
N ASP A 727 23.72 -16.14 -33.09
CA ASP A 727 25.05 -16.74 -32.89
C ASP A 727 25.85 -16.91 -34.20
N GLY A 728 25.72 -15.96 -35.13
CA GLY A 728 26.41 -15.99 -36.42
C GLY A 728 25.66 -16.72 -37.54
N VAL A 729 24.51 -17.33 -37.24
CA VAL A 729 23.69 -18.08 -38.20
C VAL A 729 22.48 -17.24 -38.60
N GLU A 730 22.28 -17.05 -39.90
CA GLU A 730 21.10 -16.38 -40.44
C GLU A 730 19.86 -17.26 -40.26
N ILE A 731 18.80 -16.69 -39.69
CA ILE A 731 17.54 -17.36 -39.36
C ILE A 731 16.47 -16.90 -40.35
N GLU A 732 15.79 -17.86 -40.97
CA GLU A 732 14.70 -17.59 -41.91
C GLU A 732 13.48 -17.03 -41.18
N VAL A 733 13.06 -15.82 -41.56
CA VAL A 733 11.84 -15.18 -41.06
C VAL A 733 10.66 -15.64 -41.93
N PRO A 734 9.61 -16.26 -41.35
CA PRO A 734 8.47 -16.76 -42.11
C PRO A 734 7.78 -15.69 -42.97
N GLU A 735 7.24 -16.07 -44.12
CA GLU A 735 6.55 -15.15 -45.04
C GLU A 735 5.27 -14.52 -44.44
N ASP A 736 4.67 -15.17 -43.45
CA ASP A 736 3.50 -14.70 -42.73
C ASP A 736 3.85 -13.88 -41.47
N ALA A 737 5.14 -13.64 -41.18
CA ALA A 737 5.56 -12.90 -40.01
C ALA A 737 5.28 -11.39 -40.17
N GLU A 738 4.63 -10.80 -39.17
CA GLU A 738 4.42 -9.35 -39.05
C GLU A 738 5.23 -8.73 -37.90
N GLY A 739 6.03 -9.56 -37.22
CA GLY A 739 6.89 -9.13 -36.14
C GLY A 739 7.87 -10.21 -35.67
N VAL A 740 8.94 -9.75 -35.03
CA VAL A 740 9.93 -10.58 -34.32
C VAL A 740 10.00 -10.13 -32.87
N LEU A 741 10.00 -11.11 -31.96
CA LEU A 741 10.15 -10.93 -30.53
C LEU A 741 11.41 -11.66 -30.05
N VAL A 742 12.22 -10.95 -29.27
CA VAL A 742 13.37 -11.52 -28.56
C VAL A 742 13.05 -11.51 -27.07
N ALA A 743 12.94 -12.68 -26.43
CA ALA A 743 12.43 -12.82 -25.07
C ALA A 743 13.41 -13.49 -24.12
N ASN A 744 13.59 -12.88 -22.94
CA ASN A 744 14.39 -13.38 -21.82
C ASN A 744 13.53 -14.07 -20.75
N ILE A 745 12.23 -13.74 -20.66
CA ILE A 745 11.34 -14.28 -19.64
C ILE A 745 10.09 -14.93 -20.25
N GLY A 746 9.52 -15.91 -19.55
CA GLY A 746 8.31 -16.64 -19.96
C GLY A 746 6.99 -15.93 -19.66
N SER A 747 6.98 -14.60 -19.57
CA SER A 747 5.75 -13.80 -19.41
C SER A 747 5.78 -12.64 -20.38
N TYR A 748 4.72 -12.50 -21.15
CA TYR A 748 4.58 -11.49 -22.20
C TYR A 748 3.21 -10.80 -22.15
N MET A 749 3.12 -9.53 -22.55
CA MET A 749 1.86 -8.76 -22.61
C MET A 749 1.00 -8.80 -21.34
N GLY A 750 1.61 -8.81 -20.15
CA GLY A 750 0.89 -8.80 -18.89
C GLY A 750 0.42 -10.16 -18.39
N GLY A 751 1.20 -11.21 -18.67
CA GLY A 751 1.02 -12.57 -18.16
C GLY A 751 0.61 -13.62 -19.18
N VAL A 752 0.75 -13.35 -20.47
CA VAL A 752 0.62 -14.35 -21.53
C VAL A 752 1.83 -15.25 -21.49
N ASP A 753 1.58 -16.55 -21.43
CA ASP A 753 2.59 -17.57 -21.59
C ASP A 753 2.69 -17.90 -23.09
N LEU A 754 3.89 -17.75 -23.66
CA LEU A 754 4.15 -17.94 -25.09
C LEU A 754 4.09 -19.42 -25.50
N TRP A 755 4.20 -20.33 -24.54
CA TRP A 755 4.43 -21.76 -24.71
C TRP A 755 3.21 -22.62 -24.36
N GLN A 756 2.04 -22.01 -24.08
CA GLN A 756 0.85 -22.76 -23.64
C GLN A 756 0.51 -23.94 -24.57
N ASN A 757 0.26 -25.10 -23.95
CA ASN A 757 -0.09 -26.37 -24.61
C ASN A 757 1.04 -26.98 -25.47
N GLU A 758 2.32 -26.83 -25.05
CA GLU A 758 3.39 -27.66 -25.58
C GLU A 758 3.17 -29.13 -25.17
N ASP A 759 2.98 -30.00 -26.17
CA ASP A 759 3.32 -31.42 -26.01
C ASP A 759 4.85 -31.47 -25.88
N GLU A 760 5.39 -32.08 -24.82
CA GLU A 760 6.82 -32.14 -24.46
C GLU A 760 7.77 -32.71 -25.56
N ASN A 761 7.28 -33.03 -26.75
CA ASN A 761 7.94 -33.88 -27.75
C ASN A 761 8.11 -33.27 -29.16
N TYR A 762 7.83 -31.98 -29.40
CA TYR A 762 7.78 -31.47 -30.79
C TYR A 762 8.88 -30.49 -31.23
N ASP A 763 9.63 -29.86 -30.33
CA ASP A 763 10.61 -28.84 -30.70
C ASP A 763 12.01 -29.16 -30.14
N ASN A 764 13.06 -29.03 -30.97
CA ASN A 764 14.47 -29.27 -30.59
C ASN A 764 15.09 -28.12 -29.76
N PHE A 765 14.28 -27.41 -28.97
CA PHE A 765 14.71 -26.25 -28.19
C PHE A 765 14.72 -26.58 -26.69
N ASP A 766 15.67 -25.99 -25.97
CA ASP A 766 15.73 -26.11 -24.51
C ASP A 766 14.60 -25.30 -23.85
N PRO A 767 14.17 -25.66 -22.62
CA PRO A 767 13.20 -24.86 -21.87
C PRO A 767 13.72 -23.43 -21.63
N GLN A 768 12.86 -22.44 -21.80
CA GLN A 768 13.23 -21.04 -21.57
C GLN A 768 13.60 -20.80 -20.10
N SER A 769 14.70 -20.10 -19.87
CA SER A 769 15.13 -19.63 -18.57
C SER A 769 15.48 -18.14 -18.60
N MET A 770 15.45 -17.49 -17.43
CA MET A 770 15.76 -16.05 -17.28
C MET A 770 17.20 -15.78 -16.82
N HIS A 771 18.01 -16.83 -16.67
CA HIS A 771 19.34 -16.81 -16.04
C HIS A 771 20.35 -17.78 -16.68
N ASP A 772 20.05 -18.33 -17.85
CA ASP A 772 20.90 -19.26 -18.62
C ASP A 772 21.80 -18.57 -19.66
N LYS A 773 21.65 -17.25 -19.81
CA LYS A 773 22.30 -16.38 -20.81
C LYS A 773 21.90 -16.74 -22.24
N ILE A 774 20.70 -17.24 -22.44
CA ILE A 774 20.11 -17.54 -23.75
C ILE A 774 18.87 -16.66 -23.94
N LEU A 775 18.62 -16.23 -25.18
CA LEU A 775 17.40 -15.54 -25.56
C LEU A 775 16.59 -16.36 -26.56
N GLU A 776 15.28 -16.26 -26.41
CA GLU A 776 14.31 -16.83 -27.34
C GLU A 776 14.06 -15.87 -28.49
N VAL A 777 14.15 -16.34 -29.73
CA VAL A 777 13.76 -15.58 -30.92
C VAL A 777 12.50 -16.17 -31.52
N VAL A 778 11.47 -15.36 -31.65
CA VAL A 778 10.09 -15.80 -31.93
C VAL A 778 9.47 -14.94 -33.02
N SER A 779 8.74 -15.56 -33.97
CA SER A 779 7.95 -14.82 -34.98
C SER A 779 6.49 -14.67 -34.54
N ILE A 780 5.90 -13.53 -34.89
CA ILE A 780 4.48 -13.22 -34.66
C ILE A 780 3.78 -12.92 -35.99
N SER A 781 2.82 -13.77 -36.37
CA SER A 781 1.99 -13.59 -37.60
C SER A 781 0.83 -12.58 -37.46
N GLY A 782 1.08 -11.44 -36.82
CA GLY A 782 0.14 -10.30 -36.74
C GLY A 782 -0.73 -10.19 -35.50
N THR A 783 -1.58 -9.14 -35.44
CA THR A 783 -2.34 -8.83 -34.22
C THR A 783 -3.47 -9.83 -33.93
N TRP A 784 -4.02 -10.51 -34.95
CA TRP A 784 -4.93 -11.63 -34.71
C TRP A 784 -4.22 -12.78 -34.00
N HIS A 785 -2.97 -13.07 -34.38
CA HIS A 785 -2.16 -14.06 -33.70
C HIS A 785 -1.90 -13.67 -32.24
N LEU A 786 -1.50 -12.41 -31.98
CA LEU A 786 -1.36 -11.87 -30.62
C LEU A 786 -2.66 -11.99 -29.80
N GLY A 787 -3.81 -11.71 -30.40
CA GLY A 787 -5.11 -11.87 -29.76
C GLY A 787 -5.38 -13.32 -29.35
N LYS A 788 -5.09 -14.28 -30.23
CA LYS A 788 -5.19 -15.72 -29.90
C LYS A 788 -4.21 -16.15 -28.81
N LEU A 789 -2.98 -15.61 -28.80
CA LEU A 789 -2.00 -15.86 -27.72
C LEU A 789 -2.56 -15.41 -26.37
N GLN A 790 -3.14 -14.20 -26.30
CA GLN A 790 -3.71 -13.66 -25.05
C GLN A 790 -4.83 -14.51 -24.44
N VAL A 791 -5.59 -15.23 -25.27
CA VAL A 791 -6.69 -16.10 -24.82
C VAL A 791 -6.31 -17.58 -24.78
N GLY A 792 -5.04 -17.94 -25.04
CA GLY A 792 -4.56 -19.32 -25.04
C GLY A 792 -5.06 -20.18 -26.20
N LEU A 793 -5.44 -19.56 -27.32
CA LEU A 793 -5.91 -20.24 -28.55
C LEU A 793 -4.83 -20.38 -29.63
N SER A 794 -3.60 -19.93 -29.36
CA SER A 794 -2.45 -20.07 -30.25
C SER A 794 -1.17 -20.15 -29.42
N ARG A 795 -0.05 -20.46 -30.07
CA ARG A 795 1.29 -20.49 -29.51
C ARG A 795 2.24 -19.66 -30.35
N ALA A 796 3.28 -19.13 -29.72
CA ALA A 796 4.27 -18.35 -30.44
C ALA A 796 5.17 -19.31 -31.26
N ARG A 797 5.66 -18.88 -32.43
CA ARG A 797 6.51 -19.73 -33.28
C ARG A 797 7.97 -19.45 -32.97
N ARG A 798 8.65 -20.38 -32.28
CA ARG A 798 10.09 -20.31 -32.00
C ARG A 798 10.88 -20.43 -33.31
N LEU A 799 11.84 -19.53 -33.49
CA LEU A 799 12.74 -19.51 -34.64
C LEU A 799 14.14 -20.00 -34.26
N ALA A 800 14.65 -19.55 -33.10
CA ALA A 800 15.99 -19.87 -32.62
C ALA A 800 16.14 -19.58 -31.12
N GLN A 801 17.19 -20.14 -30.53
CA GLN A 801 17.74 -19.80 -29.22
C GLN A 801 19.21 -19.42 -29.38
N GLY A 802 19.68 -18.39 -28.68
CA GLY A 802 21.11 -18.04 -28.71
C GLY A 802 21.55 -16.91 -27.79
N GLN A 803 22.86 -16.66 -27.77
CA GLN A 803 23.51 -15.68 -26.87
C GLN A 803 23.77 -14.31 -27.52
N SER A 804 23.82 -14.27 -28.85
CA SER A 804 24.04 -13.06 -29.63
C SER A 804 23.02 -12.97 -30.76
N ILE A 805 22.24 -11.89 -30.75
CA ILE A 805 21.21 -11.67 -31.76
C ILE A 805 21.53 -10.38 -32.51
N LYS A 806 21.49 -10.43 -33.83
CA LYS A 806 21.53 -9.24 -34.68
C LYS A 806 20.29 -9.21 -35.54
N ILE A 807 19.59 -8.08 -35.51
CA ILE A 807 18.42 -7.85 -36.37
C ILE A 807 18.74 -6.64 -37.24
N GLN A 808 18.89 -6.86 -38.54
CA GLN A 808 19.06 -5.79 -39.51
C GLN A 808 17.68 -5.32 -40.00
N LEU A 809 17.46 -4.00 -39.93
CA LEU A 809 16.24 -3.34 -40.36
C LEU A 809 16.53 -2.55 -41.64
N PHE A 810 15.80 -2.85 -42.72
CA PHE A 810 15.90 -2.15 -44.00
C PHE A 810 14.87 -1.03 -44.18
N ALA A 811 13.81 -1.03 -43.35
CA ALA A 811 12.78 -0.01 -43.33
C ALA A 811 12.65 0.62 -41.93
N ALA A 812 11.95 1.75 -41.86
CA ALA A 812 11.62 2.35 -40.58
C ALA A 812 10.49 1.54 -39.91
N LEU A 813 10.76 0.96 -38.74
CA LEU A 813 9.86 0.03 -38.06
C LEU A 813 9.64 0.43 -36.60
N PRO A 814 8.45 0.17 -36.03
CA PRO A 814 8.23 0.32 -34.60
C PRO A 814 9.02 -0.75 -33.84
N VAL A 815 9.67 -0.32 -32.75
CA VAL A 815 10.46 -1.16 -31.85
C VAL A 815 10.04 -0.85 -30.41
N GLN A 816 10.02 -1.85 -29.54
CA GLN A 816 9.83 -1.68 -28.10
C GLN A 816 10.82 -2.51 -27.30
N ILE A 817 11.24 -2.00 -26.15
CA ILE A 817 12.02 -2.75 -25.15
C ILE A 817 11.32 -2.60 -23.81
N ASP A 818 11.01 -3.72 -23.17
CA ASP A 818 10.37 -3.77 -21.84
C ASP A 818 9.13 -2.85 -21.72
N GLY A 819 8.40 -2.66 -22.83
CA GLY A 819 7.21 -1.80 -22.90
C GLY A 819 7.46 -0.32 -23.17
N GLU A 820 8.69 0.10 -23.49
CA GLU A 820 9.06 1.45 -23.92
C GLU A 820 9.24 1.49 -25.45
N PRO A 821 8.25 1.98 -26.22
CA PRO A 821 8.23 1.92 -27.68
C PRO A 821 8.81 3.18 -28.36
N TRP A 822 9.29 3.04 -29.59
CA TRP A 822 9.66 4.16 -30.48
C TRP A 822 9.68 3.73 -31.96
N TYR A 823 9.76 4.70 -32.88
CA TYR A 823 10.01 4.45 -34.30
C TYR A 823 11.52 4.41 -34.59
N GLN A 824 12.01 3.30 -35.13
CA GLN A 824 13.42 3.10 -35.43
C GLN A 824 13.68 3.21 -36.93
N GLN A 825 14.65 4.06 -37.32
CA GLN A 825 15.15 4.16 -38.70
C GLN A 825 16.02 2.94 -39.07
N PRO A 826 16.23 2.64 -40.38
CA PRO A 826 17.06 1.52 -40.82
C PRO A 826 18.40 1.46 -40.10
N CYS A 827 18.69 0.31 -39.50
CA CYS A 827 19.86 0.09 -38.63
C CYS A 827 20.06 -1.40 -38.38
N THR A 828 21.16 -1.75 -37.69
CA THR A 828 21.31 -3.07 -37.10
C THR A 828 21.13 -2.96 -35.58
N VAL A 829 20.24 -3.77 -35.04
CA VAL A 829 20.02 -3.93 -33.60
C VAL A 829 20.83 -5.13 -33.15
N ALA A 830 21.88 -4.91 -32.35
CA ALA A 830 22.72 -5.96 -31.80
C ALA A 830 22.42 -6.17 -30.32
N ILE A 831 22.07 -7.39 -29.94
CA ILE A 831 21.71 -7.82 -28.59
C ILE A 831 22.80 -8.77 -28.09
N SER A 832 23.31 -8.50 -26.89
CA SER A 832 24.37 -9.29 -26.26
C SER A 832 24.22 -9.28 -24.75
N HIS A 833 24.68 -10.32 -24.07
CA HIS A 833 24.63 -10.39 -22.62
C HIS A 833 25.42 -9.22 -21.98
N HIS A 834 24.77 -8.49 -21.06
CA HIS A 834 25.37 -7.39 -20.32
C HIS A 834 25.91 -7.82 -18.97
N GLY A 835 25.10 -8.57 -18.23
CA GLY A 835 25.33 -8.91 -16.83
C GLY A 835 24.11 -9.55 -16.20
N GLN A 836 24.18 -9.77 -14.90
CA GLN A 836 23.14 -10.44 -14.12
C GLN A 836 22.75 -9.57 -12.92
N ALA A 837 21.45 -9.48 -12.64
CA ALA A 837 20.92 -8.84 -11.45
C ALA A 837 20.37 -9.87 -10.46
N PHE A 838 20.49 -9.57 -9.17
CA PHE A 838 19.85 -10.36 -8.11
C PHE A 838 18.42 -9.89 -7.91
N MET A 839 17.48 -10.83 -7.98
CA MET A 839 16.06 -10.59 -7.81
C MET A 839 15.54 -11.37 -6.61
N LEU A 840 14.50 -10.89 -5.97
CA LEU A 840 13.78 -11.63 -4.94
C LEU A 840 12.60 -12.34 -5.60
N LYS A 841 12.50 -13.66 -5.46
CA LYS A 841 11.35 -14.48 -5.87
C LYS A 841 10.56 -14.87 -4.62
N ARG A 842 9.24 -14.71 -4.65
CA ARG A 842 8.38 -15.07 -3.51
C ARG A 842 8.44 -16.60 -3.28
N ALA A 843 8.84 -17.02 -2.09
CA ALA A 843 9.09 -18.43 -1.75
C ALA A 843 7.83 -19.25 -1.36
N ALA A 844 6.70 -18.59 -1.13
CA ALA A 844 5.56 -19.16 -0.39
C ALA A 844 4.76 -20.27 -1.13
N GLU A 845 5.13 -20.63 -2.36
CA GLU A 845 4.38 -21.59 -3.18
C GLU A 845 5.19 -22.86 -3.53
N GLU A 846 6.50 -22.92 -3.24
CA GLU A 846 7.38 -24.05 -3.60
C GLU A 846 8.30 -24.49 -2.45
N PRO A 847 8.39 -25.79 -2.12
CA PRO A 847 9.32 -26.31 -1.09
C PRO A 847 10.78 -25.91 -1.34
N LEU A 848 11.19 -25.87 -2.61
CA LEU A 848 12.52 -25.45 -3.06
C LEU A 848 12.77 -23.96 -2.77
N GLY A 849 11.75 -23.11 -2.91
CA GLY A 849 11.85 -21.68 -2.62
C GLY A 849 12.14 -21.38 -1.15
N HIS A 850 11.54 -22.14 -0.23
CA HIS A 850 11.82 -21.98 1.21
C HIS A 850 13.26 -22.41 1.55
N ALA A 851 13.74 -23.51 0.98
CA ALA A 851 15.12 -23.94 1.13
C ALA A 851 16.10 -22.89 0.58
N ALA A 852 15.82 -22.31 -0.59
CA ALA A 852 16.63 -21.26 -1.20
C ALA A 852 16.74 -20.00 -0.30
N ALA A 853 15.65 -19.61 0.35
CA ALA A 853 15.63 -18.50 1.30
C ALA A 853 16.50 -18.78 2.54
N ILE A 854 16.39 -19.98 3.12
CA ILE A 854 17.22 -20.41 4.25
C ILE A 854 18.70 -20.41 3.87
N ILE A 855 19.05 -20.96 2.71
CA ILE A 855 20.45 -21.03 2.29
C ILE A 855 21.01 -19.62 2.05
N THR A 856 20.20 -18.69 1.52
CA THR A 856 20.61 -17.29 1.38
C THR A 856 20.99 -16.68 2.75
N ASP A 857 20.16 -16.87 3.77
CA ASP A 857 20.45 -16.42 5.14
C ASP A 857 21.73 -17.09 5.70
N VAL A 858 21.96 -18.38 5.40
CA VAL A 858 23.19 -19.10 5.78
C VAL A 858 24.42 -18.49 5.10
N LEU A 859 24.36 -18.22 3.81
CA LEU A 859 25.47 -17.63 3.04
C LEU A 859 25.78 -16.20 3.49
N GLU A 860 24.76 -15.40 3.80
CA GLU A 860 24.95 -14.07 4.37
C GLU A 860 25.60 -14.13 5.76
N ASN A 861 25.19 -15.08 6.60
CA ASN A 861 25.81 -15.29 7.91
C ASN A 861 27.27 -15.77 7.76
N ALA A 862 27.56 -16.65 6.80
CA ALA A 862 28.91 -17.10 6.49
C ALA A 862 29.81 -15.94 6.01
N GLU A 863 29.29 -15.06 5.16
CA GLU A 863 30.02 -13.86 4.70
C GLU A 863 30.29 -12.90 5.85
N THR A 864 29.28 -12.66 6.70
CA THR A 864 29.38 -11.77 7.86
C THR A 864 30.42 -12.28 8.86
N ASN A 865 30.49 -13.60 9.07
CA ASN A 865 31.49 -14.24 9.93
C ASN A 865 32.84 -14.49 9.22
N HIS A 866 33.03 -13.94 8.01
CA HIS A 866 34.24 -14.08 7.20
C HIS A 866 34.64 -15.54 6.87
N VAL A 867 33.68 -16.47 6.91
CA VAL A 867 33.86 -17.87 6.47
C VAL A 867 33.99 -17.93 4.95
N ILE A 868 33.23 -17.07 4.25
CA ILE A 868 33.32 -16.85 2.81
C ILE A 868 33.46 -15.36 2.53
N ASN A 869 34.01 -15.01 1.37
CA ASN A 869 34.01 -13.64 0.89
C ASN A 869 32.81 -13.36 -0.04
N ALA A 870 32.62 -12.09 -0.42
CA ALA A 870 31.52 -11.67 -1.29
C ALA A 870 31.52 -12.37 -2.65
N SER A 871 32.70 -12.64 -3.23
CA SER A 871 32.78 -13.31 -4.54
C SER A 871 32.39 -14.79 -4.45
N GLN A 872 32.78 -15.47 -3.38
CA GLN A 872 32.40 -16.86 -3.10
C GLN A 872 30.89 -16.97 -2.86
N LYS A 873 30.31 -16.08 -2.03
CA LYS A 873 28.86 -16.02 -1.85
C LYS A 873 28.15 -15.81 -3.17
N ARG A 874 28.63 -14.87 -3.99
CA ARG A 874 28.08 -14.62 -5.33
C ARG A 874 28.08 -15.88 -6.19
N ALA A 875 29.21 -16.59 -6.25
CA ALA A 875 29.31 -17.82 -7.01
C ALA A 875 28.37 -18.92 -6.50
N LEU A 876 28.21 -19.05 -5.17
CA LEU A 876 27.30 -20.02 -4.56
C LEU A 876 25.83 -19.68 -4.84
N LEU A 877 25.45 -18.40 -4.73
CA LEU A 877 24.10 -17.94 -5.10
C LEU A 877 23.83 -18.16 -6.59
N GLN A 878 24.84 -17.97 -7.45
CA GLN A 878 24.77 -18.27 -8.88
C GLN A 878 24.50 -19.74 -9.15
N GLU A 879 25.31 -20.62 -8.57
CA GLU A 879 25.15 -22.06 -8.72
C GLU A 879 23.82 -22.57 -8.15
N MET A 880 23.38 -22.02 -7.02
CA MET A 880 22.10 -22.38 -6.43
C MET A 880 20.91 -21.94 -7.29
N ALA A 881 20.93 -20.71 -7.79
CA ALA A 881 19.86 -20.22 -8.65
C ALA A 881 19.73 -21.10 -9.92
N LEU A 882 20.87 -21.54 -10.49
CA LEU A 882 20.90 -22.48 -11.62
C LEU A 882 20.36 -23.88 -11.30
N ARG A 883 20.53 -24.36 -10.06
CA ARG A 883 20.09 -25.70 -9.65
C ARG A 883 18.67 -25.76 -9.07
N LEU A 884 18.15 -24.63 -8.64
CA LEU A 884 16.83 -24.49 -8.00
C LEU A 884 15.77 -23.92 -8.95
N SER A 885 16.19 -23.44 -10.13
CA SER A 885 15.35 -23.23 -11.30
C SER A 885 15.10 -24.54 -12.04
#